data_AF-A0A9Q1B3R3-F1
#
_entry.id   AF-A0A9Q1B3R3-F1
#
_cell.length_a   1.000
_cell.length_b   1.000
_cell.length_c   1.000
_cell.angle_alpha   90.00
_cell.angle_beta   90.00
_cell.angle_gamma   90.00
#
_symmetry.space_group_name_H-M   'P 1'
#
loop_
_entity.id
_entity.type
_entity.pdbx_description
1 polymer ?
#
loop_
_entity_poly.entity_id
_entity_poly.type
_entity_poly.pdbx_seq_one_letter_code
_entity_poly.pdbx_strand_id
1 'polypeptide(L)'
;MAQMPIGLSVTEELVRKGIPHHFRAIVWQLLCSAQNMPIKDQYSELLKMTSPCEKLIRRDIARTYPEHDFFKEKDSLGQEVLFNVMKAYSLVDREVGYCQGSAFIVGLLLMQMPEEEAFCVFVKLMQDYRLRELFKPSMAELGLCMYQFECMIQEQLPELYVHFQAQSLHTSMYASSWFLTIFLTTFPLPTATRIFDIFMSEGLEIVFRVGLALLQMNQAELMQLDMEGMLQFFQKVVSHQFDSGPGKLIQAAYQHLKQDEGNNKMQRLEKEYTTIKTKEMEEQVEIKRLRTENRLLKQRIETLEKESASLADRLIQGQVTRAQEAEENYLIKRELATIKQQNDETITKLEQAENTIRELQEKQQRHKCSSRYSEDFVLQLEKELVQSRLSEAESHCALKEMQDKVLEMEKRNSSLPDENNIARLQEELIAVKLREAEALMGLKELRQQVKDLEEHWQRHLVRTTGRWKDPPKKNTVNELQDELMTARLREAETQAELKEVKQRMMELETQNQINSNHLRRAEQEITNLHGKVQHLSAQNKGLLTQLSESKRKQAEIECKNKEEVMAVRLREADSIAAVAELQQHIAELEIQKEEGKIQGQLNNSDSTQYIRELKDQIAELNHEIRCLKGKRAFSGPHTFDGIHIVNHLIGDDESFHSSDEDLISNHVQEAGVQFHLPRRTGQMDLNPDTLDSSGSDTENTEVSGTIIQKEKNQKRAESYSTTV
;
A
#
# COMPACT_ATOMS: atom_id res chain seq x y z
N MET A 1 -33.16 38.98 -16.70
CA MET A 1 -32.66 40.22 -17.33
C MET A 1 -33.20 41.40 -16.53
N ALA A 2 -32.34 42.07 -15.75
CA ALA A 2 -32.63 43.43 -15.28
C ALA A 2 -31.86 44.39 -16.18
N GLN A 3 -32.43 45.55 -16.51
CA GLN A 3 -31.72 46.56 -17.30
C GLN A 3 -30.60 47.15 -16.42
N MET A 4 -29.33 46.99 -16.82
CA MET A 4 -28.23 47.70 -16.18
C MET A 4 -28.43 49.21 -16.35
N PRO A 5 -28.12 50.04 -15.34
CA PRO A 5 -28.20 51.49 -15.48
C PRO A 5 -27.29 51.96 -16.62
N ILE A 6 -27.83 52.76 -17.53
CA ILE A 6 -27.16 53.20 -18.78
C ILE A 6 -25.76 53.79 -18.49
N GLY A 7 -25.60 54.50 -17.36
CA GLY A 7 -24.31 55.07 -16.93
C GLY A 7 -23.18 54.06 -16.66
N LEU A 8 -23.48 52.82 -16.23
CA LEU A 8 -22.42 51.80 -16.05
C LEU A 8 -21.88 51.34 -17.42
N SER A 9 -22.75 51.02 -18.37
CA SER A 9 -22.34 50.54 -19.69
C SER A 9 -21.41 51.52 -20.45
N VAL A 10 -21.69 52.82 -20.35
CA VAL A 10 -20.83 53.87 -20.93
C VAL A 10 -19.49 53.98 -20.18
N THR A 11 -19.48 53.73 -18.87
CA THR A 11 -18.26 53.76 -18.05
C THR A 11 -17.35 52.57 -18.39
N GLU A 12 -17.89 51.35 -18.48
CA GLU A 12 -17.16 50.16 -18.94
C GLU A 12 -16.53 50.38 -20.32
N GLU A 13 -17.28 50.90 -21.29
CA GLU A 13 -16.77 51.21 -22.63
C GLU A 13 -15.59 52.18 -22.61
N LEU A 14 -15.61 53.20 -21.75
CA LEU A 14 -14.52 54.17 -21.62
C LEU A 14 -13.29 53.54 -20.95
N VAL A 15 -13.47 52.67 -19.95
CA VAL A 15 -12.38 51.91 -19.31
C VAL A 15 -11.73 50.91 -20.29
N ARG A 16 -12.52 50.25 -21.14
CA ARG A 16 -12.03 49.38 -22.23
C ARG A 16 -11.21 50.15 -23.26
N LYS A 17 -11.63 51.37 -23.63
CA LYS A 17 -10.88 52.28 -24.52
C LYS A 17 -9.58 52.78 -23.86
N GLY A 18 -9.65 53.18 -22.59
CA GLY A 18 -8.51 53.29 -21.69
C GLY A 18 -8.45 54.53 -20.82
N ILE A 19 -7.98 54.36 -19.58
CA ILE A 19 -7.86 55.45 -18.59
C ILE A 19 -6.53 56.18 -18.83
N PRO A 20 -6.52 57.50 -19.11
CA PRO A 20 -5.27 58.27 -19.21
C PRO A 20 -4.57 58.33 -17.85
N HIS A 21 -3.24 58.20 -17.84
CA HIS A 21 -2.42 58.06 -16.62
C HIS A 21 -2.77 59.07 -15.52
N HIS A 22 -2.87 60.37 -15.85
CA HIS A 22 -3.18 61.44 -14.88
C HIS A 22 -4.54 61.31 -14.18
N PHE A 23 -5.47 60.51 -14.72
CA PHE A 23 -6.79 60.29 -14.12
C PHE A 23 -6.90 58.97 -13.34
N ARG A 24 -5.95 58.03 -13.45
CA ARG A 24 -6.02 56.72 -12.79
C ARG A 24 -6.20 56.82 -11.28
N ALA A 25 -5.44 57.71 -10.64
CA ALA A 25 -5.52 57.99 -9.21
C ALA A 25 -6.96 58.21 -8.72
N ILE A 26 -7.75 58.96 -9.51
CA ILE A 26 -9.12 59.36 -9.19
C ILE A 26 -10.11 58.30 -9.66
N VAL A 27 -9.95 57.79 -10.88
CA VAL A 27 -10.88 56.83 -11.50
C VAL A 27 -10.85 55.48 -10.79
N TRP A 28 -9.68 54.97 -10.38
CA TRP A 28 -9.60 53.72 -9.63
C TRP A 28 -10.29 53.85 -8.26
N GLN A 29 -10.07 54.96 -7.53
CA GLN A 29 -10.76 55.23 -6.26
C GLN A 29 -12.28 55.37 -6.42
N LEU A 30 -12.77 55.91 -7.54
CA LEU A 30 -14.20 55.98 -7.86
C LEU A 30 -14.78 54.60 -8.15
N LEU A 31 -14.13 53.81 -9.02
CA LEU A 31 -14.59 52.48 -9.43
C LEU A 31 -14.75 51.52 -8.24
N CYS A 32 -13.78 51.49 -7.32
CA CYS A 32 -13.89 50.68 -6.09
C CYS A 32 -14.49 51.44 -4.89
N SER A 33 -15.00 52.67 -5.08
CA SER A 33 -15.62 53.50 -4.03
C SER A 33 -14.77 53.66 -2.75
N ALA A 34 -13.46 53.82 -2.88
CA ALA A 34 -12.51 53.87 -1.76
C ALA A 34 -12.33 55.27 -1.11
N GLN A 35 -12.93 56.32 -1.68
CA GLN A 35 -12.62 57.73 -1.37
C GLN A 35 -12.81 58.13 0.10
N ASN A 36 -13.81 57.57 0.79
CA ASN A 36 -14.21 57.96 2.15
C ASN A 36 -14.31 56.73 3.07
N MET A 37 -13.25 55.91 3.10
CA MET A 37 -13.19 54.69 3.91
C MET A 37 -12.83 55.00 5.39
N PRO A 38 -13.64 54.61 6.39
CA PRO A 38 -13.33 54.84 7.82
C PRO A 38 -12.06 54.16 8.36
N ILE A 39 -11.48 53.25 7.57
CA ILE A 39 -10.19 52.61 7.89
C ILE A 39 -8.99 53.52 7.57
N LYS A 40 -9.20 54.61 6.80
CA LYS A 40 -8.16 55.59 6.47
C LYS A 40 -7.64 56.28 7.74
N ASP A 41 -8.55 56.73 8.60
CA ASP A 41 -8.23 57.38 9.88
C ASP A 41 -7.40 56.46 10.80
N GLN A 42 -7.63 55.15 10.72
CA GLN A 42 -6.94 54.11 11.49
C GLN A 42 -5.55 53.78 10.94
N TYR A 43 -5.21 54.18 9.71
CA TYR A 43 -3.93 53.85 9.07
C TYR A 43 -2.73 54.29 9.90
N SER A 44 -2.80 55.52 10.44
CA SER A 44 -1.75 56.07 11.32
C SER A 44 -1.59 55.30 12.64
N GLU A 45 -2.57 54.51 13.07
CA GLU A 45 -2.49 53.66 14.26
C GLU A 45 -1.95 52.27 13.92
N LEU A 46 -2.41 51.68 12.80
CA LEU A 46 -1.91 50.40 12.28
C LEU A 46 -0.39 50.42 12.05
N LEU A 47 0.17 51.53 11.55
CA LEU A 47 1.63 51.66 11.36
C LEU A 47 2.43 51.64 12.68
N LYS A 48 1.83 52.05 13.81
CA LYS A 48 2.47 52.04 15.15
C LYS A 48 2.52 50.63 15.77
N MET A 49 1.66 49.72 15.33
CA MET A 49 1.64 48.32 15.77
C MET A 49 2.80 47.50 15.16
N THR A 50 3.01 46.27 15.60
CA THR A 50 3.98 45.32 15.02
C THR A 50 3.25 44.20 14.30
N SER A 51 3.64 43.87 13.06
CA SER A 51 3.07 42.75 12.30
C SER A 51 3.97 41.50 12.36
N PRO A 52 3.41 40.29 12.48
CA PRO A 52 4.18 39.05 12.35
C PRO A 52 4.75 38.87 10.94
N CYS A 53 4.18 39.55 9.93
CA CYS A 53 4.55 39.39 8.53
C CYS A 53 5.76 40.23 8.09
N GLU A 54 6.27 41.15 8.92
CA GLU A 54 7.26 42.18 8.49
C GLU A 54 8.53 41.59 7.83
N LYS A 55 9.00 40.42 8.29
CA LYS A 55 10.15 39.73 7.69
C LYS A 55 9.88 39.20 6.27
N LEU A 56 8.65 38.73 6.00
CA LEU A 56 8.23 38.27 4.68
C LEU A 56 8.01 39.45 3.74
N ILE A 57 7.35 40.50 4.23
CA ILE A 57 7.10 41.75 3.49
C ILE A 57 8.43 42.36 3.02
N ARG A 58 9.42 42.58 3.91
CA ARG A 58 10.72 43.17 3.55
C ARG A 58 11.50 42.35 2.50
N ARG A 59 11.45 41.02 2.58
CA ARG A 59 12.09 40.13 1.59
C ARG A 59 11.47 40.28 0.19
N ASP A 60 10.16 40.46 0.12
CA ASP A 60 9.43 40.54 -1.14
C ASP A 60 9.48 41.94 -1.78
N ILE A 61 9.58 43.00 -0.97
CA ILE A 61 9.78 44.37 -1.45
C ILE A 61 11.08 44.51 -2.27
N ALA A 62 12.18 43.90 -1.81
CA ALA A 62 13.45 43.92 -2.52
C ALA A 62 13.43 43.25 -3.92
N ARG A 63 12.33 42.58 -4.29
CA ARG A 63 12.09 42.00 -5.63
C ARG A 63 10.81 42.53 -6.31
N THR A 64 10.19 43.59 -5.77
CA THR A 64 8.98 44.20 -6.30
C THR A 64 9.36 45.43 -7.14
N TYR A 65 9.22 45.33 -8.47
CA TYR A 65 9.66 46.34 -9.45
C TYR A 65 11.10 46.85 -9.27
N PRO A 66 12.13 45.97 -9.18
CA PRO A 66 13.50 46.36 -8.81
C PRO A 66 14.18 47.33 -9.80
N GLU A 67 13.76 47.34 -11.07
CA GLU A 67 14.31 48.26 -12.09
C GLU A 67 13.57 49.62 -12.16
N HIS A 68 12.48 49.80 -11.41
CA HIS A 68 11.64 51.01 -11.49
C HIS A 68 12.18 52.12 -10.58
N ASP A 69 12.34 53.34 -11.11
CA ASP A 69 13.00 54.47 -10.41
C ASP A 69 12.49 54.73 -8.98
N PHE A 70 11.19 54.56 -8.72
CA PHE A 70 10.59 54.76 -7.40
C PHE A 70 10.93 53.67 -6.37
N PHE A 71 11.34 52.47 -6.81
CA PHE A 71 11.57 51.29 -5.96
C PHE A 71 13.00 50.73 -6.01
N LYS A 72 13.80 51.09 -7.03
CA LYS A 72 15.14 50.51 -7.28
C LYS A 72 16.16 50.76 -6.17
N GLU A 73 16.08 51.92 -5.51
CA GLU A 73 17.04 52.29 -4.46
C GLU A 73 16.67 51.59 -3.15
N LYS A 74 17.67 50.96 -2.53
CA LYS A 74 17.49 50.23 -1.26
C LYS A 74 17.09 51.20 -0.15
N ASP A 75 16.05 50.84 0.60
CA ASP A 75 15.45 51.68 1.65
C ASP A 75 14.94 53.05 1.13
N SER A 76 14.59 53.12 -0.17
CA SER A 76 13.95 54.30 -0.78
C SER A 76 12.53 54.53 -0.27
N LEU A 77 12.02 55.75 -0.48
CA LEU A 77 10.65 56.13 -0.12
C LEU A 77 9.60 55.16 -0.69
N GLY A 78 9.74 54.70 -1.94
CA GLY A 78 8.83 53.71 -2.53
C GLY A 78 8.85 52.37 -1.80
N GLN A 79 10.03 51.88 -1.41
CA GLN A 79 10.16 50.67 -0.59
C GLN A 79 9.56 50.86 0.83
N GLU A 80 9.69 52.05 1.42
CA GLU A 80 9.13 52.37 2.73
C GLU A 80 7.59 52.44 2.70
N VAL A 81 7.00 53.20 1.78
CA VAL A 81 5.52 53.31 1.69
C VAL A 81 4.87 51.98 1.27
N LEU A 82 5.56 51.17 0.45
CA LEU A 82 5.13 49.80 0.15
C LEU A 82 5.20 48.89 1.39
N PHE A 83 6.24 49.02 2.22
CA PHE A 83 6.32 48.30 3.50
C PHE A 83 5.18 48.70 4.43
N ASN A 84 4.89 49.99 4.55
CA ASN A 84 3.83 50.52 5.40
C ASN A 84 2.44 49.99 5.00
N VAL A 85 2.06 50.08 3.72
CA VAL A 85 0.74 49.63 3.25
C VAL A 85 0.59 48.11 3.43
N MET A 86 1.60 47.31 3.07
CA MET A 86 1.53 45.86 3.27
C MET A 86 1.52 45.47 4.76
N LYS A 87 2.27 46.20 5.61
CA LYS A 87 2.26 46.01 7.07
C LYS A 87 0.88 46.31 7.65
N ALA A 88 0.31 47.47 7.33
CA ALA A 88 -1.02 47.88 7.79
C ALA A 88 -2.09 46.89 7.36
N TYR A 89 -2.10 46.47 6.08
CA TYR A 89 -3.05 45.47 5.60
C TYR A 89 -2.96 44.15 6.38
N SER A 90 -1.74 43.65 6.63
CA SER A 90 -1.52 42.40 7.38
C SER A 90 -1.97 42.43 8.85
N LEU A 91 -2.33 43.61 9.37
CA LEU A 91 -2.91 43.81 10.70
C LEU A 91 -4.44 43.91 10.65
N VAL A 92 -4.99 44.43 9.54
CA VAL A 92 -6.43 44.51 9.25
C VAL A 92 -7.01 43.12 9.01
N ASP A 93 -6.41 42.36 8.08
CA ASP A 93 -6.81 40.98 7.81
C ASP A 93 -5.75 40.01 8.32
N ARG A 94 -6.01 39.40 9.48
CA ARG A 94 -5.12 38.42 10.10
C ARG A 94 -5.34 36.98 9.62
N GLU A 95 -6.38 36.71 8.82
CA GLU A 95 -6.60 35.41 8.18
C GLU A 95 -5.70 35.28 6.94
N VAL A 96 -5.61 36.36 6.14
CA VAL A 96 -4.72 36.46 4.98
C VAL A 96 -3.30 36.89 5.40
N GLY A 97 -3.19 37.90 6.27
CA GLY A 97 -1.91 38.46 6.69
C GLY A 97 -1.15 39.10 5.50
N TYR A 98 -0.11 38.40 5.03
CA TYR A 98 0.64 38.78 3.84
C TYR A 98 0.77 37.57 2.90
N CYS A 99 0.28 37.73 1.67
CA CYS A 99 0.44 36.74 0.61
C CYS A 99 1.44 37.20 -0.44
N GLN A 100 2.36 36.30 -0.86
CA GLN A 100 3.35 36.59 -1.89
C GLN A 100 2.65 36.99 -3.21
N GLY A 101 3.13 38.07 -3.83
CA GLY A 101 2.57 38.62 -5.08
C GLY A 101 1.70 39.87 -4.86
N SER A 102 1.00 39.97 -3.72
CA SER A 102 0.15 41.13 -3.38
C SER A 102 0.91 42.46 -3.37
N ALA A 103 2.21 42.44 -3.03
CA ALA A 103 3.08 43.62 -3.06
C ALA A 103 3.20 44.27 -4.45
N PHE A 104 3.06 43.50 -5.56
CA PHE A 104 3.07 44.06 -6.91
C PHE A 104 1.81 44.88 -7.21
N ILE A 105 0.65 44.48 -6.66
CA ILE A 105 -0.61 45.22 -6.77
C ILE A 105 -0.47 46.55 -6.02
N VAL A 106 -0.03 46.51 -4.77
CA VAL A 106 0.18 47.73 -3.96
C VAL A 106 1.27 48.63 -4.54
N GLY A 107 2.35 48.05 -5.08
CA GLY A 107 3.39 48.81 -5.80
C GLY A 107 2.83 49.55 -7.02
N LEU A 108 1.92 48.94 -7.80
CA LEU A 108 1.23 49.65 -8.90
C LEU A 108 0.34 50.78 -8.36
N LEU A 109 -0.43 50.55 -7.30
CA LEU A 109 -1.28 51.59 -6.69
C LEU A 109 -0.42 52.80 -6.27
N LEU A 110 0.71 52.56 -5.60
CA LEU A 110 1.65 53.59 -5.15
C LEU A 110 2.36 54.34 -6.30
N MET A 111 2.43 53.77 -7.51
CA MET A 111 2.87 54.51 -8.71
C MET A 111 1.81 55.50 -9.23
N GLN A 112 0.54 55.38 -8.80
CA GLN A 112 -0.57 56.21 -9.29
C GLN A 112 -1.18 57.13 -8.24
N MET A 113 -1.15 56.78 -6.94
CA MET A 113 -1.78 57.54 -5.86
C MET A 113 -0.97 57.50 -4.55
N PRO A 114 -1.21 58.42 -3.58
CA PRO A 114 -0.48 58.43 -2.31
C PRO A 114 -0.78 57.22 -1.43
N GLU A 115 -0.01 57.09 -0.36
CA GLU A 115 0.05 55.91 0.52
C GLU A 115 -1.30 55.53 1.14
N GLU A 116 -2.04 56.51 1.69
CA GLU A 116 -3.31 56.26 2.36
C GLU A 116 -4.43 55.88 1.37
N GLU A 117 -4.46 56.50 0.19
CA GLU A 117 -5.37 56.14 -0.90
C GLU A 117 -5.05 54.74 -1.43
N ALA A 118 -3.76 54.40 -1.61
CA ALA A 118 -3.32 53.09 -2.06
C ALA A 118 -3.72 51.99 -1.05
N PHE A 119 -3.60 52.25 0.25
CA PHE A 119 -4.12 51.37 1.31
C PHE A 119 -5.64 51.21 1.23
N CYS A 120 -6.40 52.30 1.08
CA CYS A 120 -7.86 52.24 0.99
C CYS A 120 -8.36 51.48 -0.24
N VAL A 121 -7.73 51.70 -1.41
CA VAL A 121 -8.02 50.95 -2.64
C VAL A 121 -7.63 49.48 -2.48
N PHE A 122 -6.49 49.16 -1.89
CA PHE A 122 -6.09 47.76 -1.68
C PHE A 122 -7.03 47.01 -0.72
N VAL A 123 -7.44 47.63 0.39
CA VAL A 123 -8.48 47.09 1.28
C VAL A 123 -9.77 46.82 0.50
N LYS A 124 -10.17 47.73 -0.40
CA LYS A 124 -11.36 47.57 -1.23
C LYS A 124 -11.24 46.45 -2.27
N LEU A 125 -10.08 46.29 -2.91
CA LEU A 125 -9.82 45.16 -3.81
C LEU A 125 -9.85 43.81 -3.10
N MET A 126 -9.36 43.76 -1.86
CA MET A 126 -9.44 42.56 -1.03
C MET A 126 -10.89 42.22 -0.67
N GLN A 127 -11.69 43.22 -0.27
CA GLN A 127 -13.09 43.03 0.12
C GLN A 127 -14.01 42.68 -1.05
N ASP A 128 -14.01 43.50 -2.11
CA ASP A 128 -15.08 43.50 -3.12
C ASP A 128 -14.69 42.75 -4.42
N TYR A 129 -13.39 42.52 -4.68
CA TYR A 129 -12.88 41.98 -5.96
C TYR A 129 -12.36 40.54 -5.86
N ARG A 130 -12.82 39.76 -4.86
CA ARG A 130 -12.45 38.35 -4.55
C ARG A 130 -10.97 38.10 -4.22
N LEU A 131 -10.08 39.10 -4.28
CA LEU A 131 -8.64 38.90 -4.06
C LEU A 131 -8.32 38.33 -2.67
N ARG A 132 -9.08 38.69 -1.63
CA ARG A 132 -8.96 38.09 -0.30
C ARG A 132 -9.03 36.57 -0.32
N GLU A 133 -9.99 36.02 -1.04
CA GLU A 133 -10.25 34.58 -1.06
C GLU A 133 -9.17 33.84 -1.88
N LEU A 134 -8.65 34.46 -2.95
CA LEU A 134 -7.45 33.97 -3.67
C LEU A 134 -6.21 33.90 -2.77
N PHE A 135 -6.04 34.89 -1.88
CA PHE A 135 -4.85 35.03 -1.04
C PHE A 135 -4.94 34.29 0.31
N LYS A 136 -6.05 33.63 0.63
CA LYS A 136 -6.19 32.82 1.85
C LYS A 136 -5.15 31.70 1.93
N PRO A 137 -4.63 31.35 3.12
CA PRO A 137 -3.63 30.29 3.29
C PRO A 137 -4.01 28.91 2.73
N SER A 138 -5.30 28.63 2.54
CA SER A 138 -5.79 27.39 1.93
C SER A 138 -5.67 27.32 0.41
N MET A 139 -5.48 28.46 -0.27
CA MET A 139 -5.46 28.60 -1.74
C MET A 139 -6.70 28.00 -2.45
N ALA A 140 -7.82 27.84 -1.74
CA ALA A 140 -9.00 27.12 -2.24
C ALA A 140 -9.63 27.81 -3.46
N GLU A 141 -9.78 29.14 -3.40
CA GLU A 141 -10.29 29.98 -4.50
C GLU A 141 -9.32 30.00 -5.70
N LEU A 142 -8.01 29.99 -5.43
CA LEU A 142 -7.00 29.89 -6.49
C LEU A 142 -7.10 28.54 -7.21
N GLY A 143 -7.27 27.45 -6.47
CA GLY A 143 -7.50 26.11 -7.03
C GLY A 143 -8.79 26.02 -7.86
N LEU A 144 -9.87 26.68 -7.41
CA LEU A 144 -11.10 26.85 -8.19
C LEU A 144 -10.81 27.60 -9.50
N CYS A 145 -10.06 28.70 -9.46
CA CYS A 145 -9.70 29.45 -10.65
C CYS A 145 -8.83 28.63 -11.62
N MET A 146 -7.90 27.80 -11.12
CA MET A 146 -7.14 26.87 -11.97
C MET A 146 -8.06 25.87 -12.65
N TYR A 147 -8.99 25.23 -11.93
CA TYR A 147 -9.96 24.29 -12.50
C TYR A 147 -10.87 24.95 -13.55
N GLN A 148 -11.42 26.13 -13.23
CA GLN A 148 -12.25 26.89 -14.17
C GLN A 148 -11.48 27.26 -15.44
N PHE A 149 -10.23 27.73 -15.30
CA PHE A 149 -9.38 28.08 -16.43
C PHE A 149 -9.00 26.85 -17.26
N GLU A 150 -8.67 25.73 -16.63
CA GLU A 150 -8.38 24.45 -17.30
C GLU A 150 -9.57 23.95 -18.13
N CYS A 151 -10.79 24.00 -17.58
CA CYS A 151 -12.02 23.65 -18.30
C CYS A 151 -12.33 24.63 -19.46
N MET A 152 -11.91 25.89 -19.36
CA MET A 152 -12.02 26.84 -20.48
C MET A 152 -11.01 26.54 -21.58
N ILE A 153 -9.77 26.18 -21.24
CA ILE A 153 -8.74 25.75 -22.21
C ILE A 153 -9.18 24.45 -22.91
N GLN A 154 -9.72 23.47 -22.16
CA GLN A 154 -10.24 22.22 -22.71
C GLN A 154 -11.34 22.43 -23.76
N GLU A 155 -12.21 23.44 -23.58
CA GLU A 155 -13.34 23.71 -24.48
C GLU A 155 -12.96 24.62 -25.66
N GLN A 156 -12.11 25.64 -25.43
CA GLN A 156 -11.78 26.65 -26.43
C GLN A 156 -10.48 26.37 -27.21
N LEU A 157 -9.53 25.65 -26.60
CA LEU A 157 -8.21 25.32 -27.15
C LEU A 157 -7.92 23.80 -26.97
N PRO A 158 -8.78 22.89 -27.44
CA PRO A 158 -8.72 21.45 -27.11
C PRO A 158 -7.41 20.77 -27.54
N GLU A 159 -6.80 21.18 -28.65
CA GLU A 159 -5.50 20.69 -29.11
C GLU A 159 -4.39 21.03 -28.11
N LEU A 160 -4.38 22.29 -27.63
CA LEU A 160 -3.43 22.79 -26.65
C LEU A 160 -3.63 22.13 -25.28
N TYR A 161 -4.89 21.89 -24.89
CA TYR A 161 -5.21 21.11 -23.70
C TYR A 161 -4.64 19.69 -23.76
N VAL A 162 -4.85 18.97 -24.88
CA VAL A 162 -4.31 17.61 -25.07
C VAL A 162 -2.77 17.63 -25.04
N HIS A 163 -2.13 18.62 -25.63
CA HIS A 163 -0.68 18.81 -25.55
C HIS A 163 -0.20 19.07 -24.11
N PHE A 164 -0.87 19.96 -23.36
CA PHE A 164 -0.53 20.24 -21.96
C PHE A 164 -0.66 18.97 -21.09
N GLN A 165 -1.72 18.17 -21.26
CA GLN A 165 -1.86 16.89 -20.57
C GLN A 165 -0.77 15.89 -20.97
N ALA A 166 -0.42 15.80 -22.26
CA ALA A 166 0.66 14.92 -22.74
C ALA A 166 2.04 15.31 -22.19
N GLN A 167 2.28 16.62 -21.99
CA GLN A 167 3.50 17.15 -21.38
C GLN A 167 3.45 17.23 -19.84
N SER A 168 2.36 16.78 -19.20
CA SER A 168 2.10 16.93 -17.76
C SER A 168 2.20 18.38 -17.24
N LEU A 169 1.93 19.38 -18.10
CA LEU A 169 1.93 20.79 -17.74
C LEU A 169 0.60 21.16 -17.05
N HIS A 170 0.58 21.12 -15.73
CA HIS A 170 -0.59 21.53 -14.97
C HIS A 170 -0.80 23.05 -14.99
N THR A 171 -2.06 23.47 -15.11
CA THR A 171 -2.52 24.87 -15.16
C THR A 171 -1.91 25.74 -14.04
N SER A 172 -1.78 25.18 -12.83
CA SER A 172 -1.20 25.85 -11.66
C SER A 172 0.28 26.22 -11.79
N MET A 173 1.04 25.55 -12.66
CA MET A 173 2.49 25.75 -12.79
C MET A 173 2.85 27.09 -13.46
N TYR A 174 1.99 27.57 -14.38
CA TYR A 174 2.19 28.83 -15.08
C TYR A 174 1.16 29.91 -14.69
N ALA A 175 -0.13 29.55 -14.57
CA ALA A 175 -1.20 30.53 -14.40
C ALA A 175 -1.34 31.09 -12.97
N SER A 176 -0.80 30.44 -11.94
CA SER A 176 -0.97 30.90 -10.54
C SER A 176 -0.51 32.36 -10.35
N SER A 177 0.58 32.76 -11.00
CA SER A 177 1.09 34.14 -10.97
C SER A 177 0.15 35.15 -11.65
N TRP A 178 -0.55 34.74 -12.70
CA TRP A 178 -1.47 35.58 -13.48
C TRP A 178 -2.67 36.00 -12.63
N PHE A 179 -3.24 35.07 -11.86
CA PHE A 179 -4.33 35.34 -10.92
C PHE A 179 -3.87 36.07 -9.66
N LEU A 180 -2.78 35.64 -9.02
CA LEU A 180 -2.27 36.23 -7.78
C LEU A 180 -1.65 37.63 -7.96
N THR A 181 -1.35 38.07 -9.19
CA THR A 181 -0.76 39.39 -9.46
C THR A 181 -1.48 40.19 -10.54
N ILE A 182 -2.58 39.70 -11.10
CA ILE A 182 -3.32 40.34 -12.21
C ILE A 182 -2.35 40.65 -13.38
N PHE A 183 -1.53 39.64 -13.71
CA PHE A 183 -0.40 39.69 -14.67
C PHE A 183 0.70 40.73 -14.41
N LEU A 184 0.76 41.40 -13.25
CA LEU A 184 1.79 42.42 -12.94
C LEU A 184 3.23 41.86 -12.86
N THR A 185 3.39 40.54 -12.74
CA THR A 185 4.68 39.85 -12.83
C THR A 185 4.95 39.18 -14.19
N THR A 186 4.06 39.36 -15.17
CA THR A 186 4.10 38.67 -16.48
C THR A 186 4.24 39.64 -17.65
N PHE A 187 3.56 40.79 -17.62
CA PHE A 187 3.61 41.78 -18.69
C PHE A 187 4.36 43.06 -18.29
N PRO A 188 4.92 43.81 -19.27
CA PRO A 188 5.47 45.13 -19.05
C PRO A 188 4.43 46.07 -18.43
N LEU A 189 4.90 46.99 -17.58
CA LEU A 189 4.04 47.88 -16.78
C LEU A 189 2.92 48.60 -17.58
N PRO A 190 3.12 49.11 -18.82
CA PRO A 190 2.05 49.72 -19.60
C PRO A 190 0.92 48.74 -19.97
N THR A 191 1.27 47.49 -20.28
CA THR A 191 0.32 46.42 -20.63
C THR A 191 -0.38 45.89 -19.39
N ALA A 192 0.36 45.60 -18.32
CA ALA A 192 -0.22 45.16 -17.05
C ALA A 192 -1.15 46.22 -16.44
N THR A 193 -0.79 47.51 -16.52
CA THR A 193 -1.66 48.60 -16.04
C THR A 193 -2.95 48.74 -16.87
N ARG A 194 -2.92 48.45 -18.19
CA ARG A 194 -4.14 48.43 -19.01
C ARG A 194 -5.05 47.23 -18.70
N ILE A 195 -4.50 46.09 -18.28
CA ILE A 195 -5.28 44.96 -17.75
C ILE A 195 -5.86 45.35 -16.37
N PHE A 196 -5.07 45.99 -15.52
CA PHE A 196 -5.49 46.43 -14.19
C PHE A 196 -6.60 47.50 -14.24
N ASP A 197 -6.50 48.48 -15.15
CA ASP A 197 -7.57 49.46 -15.43
C ASP A 197 -8.92 48.77 -15.68
N ILE A 198 -8.92 47.64 -16.39
CA ILE A 198 -10.13 46.86 -16.72
C ILE A 198 -10.56 45.98 -15.53
N PHE A 199 -9.62 45.37 -14.82
CA PHE A 199 -9.88 44.64 -13.57
C PHE A 199 -10.59 45.53 -12.52
N MET A 200 -10.22 46.82 -12.44
CA MET A 200 -10.92 47.82 -11.62
C MET A 200 -12.39 48.05 -12.01
N SER A 201 -12.86 47.59 -13.17
CA SER A 201 -14.26 47.75 -13.63
C SER A 201 -15.01 46.42 -13.83
N GLU A 202 -14.32 45.31 -14.11
CA GLU A 202 -14.90 44.00 -14.44
C GLU A 202 -14.50 42.88 -13.46
N GLY A 203 -13.65 43.20 -12.48
CA GLY A 203 -13.16 42.23 -11.50
C GLY A 203 -12.34 41.10 -12.13
N LEU A 204 -12.32 39.95 -11.46
CA LEU A 204 -11.44 38.83 -11.79
C LEU A 204 -11.72 38.19 -13.17
N GLU A 205 -12.88 38.44 -13.78
CA GLU A 205 -13.22 37.91 -15.11
C GLU A 205 -12.14 38.19 -16.15
N ILE A 206 -11.59 39.41 -16.18
CA ILE A 206 -10.60 39.82 -17.18
C ILE A 206 -9.34 38.94 -17.16
N VAL A 207 -9.00 38.36 -16.01
CA VAL A 207 -7.82 37.49 -15.88
C VAL A 207 -8.00 36.20 -16.69
N PHE A 208 -9.17 35.59 -16.64
CA PHE A 208 -9.51 34.44 -17.49
C PHE A 208 -9.50 34.82 -18.97
N ARG A 209 -10.09 35.97 -19.34
CA ARG A 209 -10.14 36.46 -20.73
C ARG A 209 -8.75 36.68 -21.33
N VAL A 210 -7.88 37.38 -20.59
CA VAL A 210 -6.50 37.66 -21.01
C VAL A 210 -5.65 36.40 -21.02
N GLY A 211 -5.84 35.48 -20.07
CA GLY A 211 -5.15 34.19 -20.07
C GLY A 211 -5.49 33.32 -21.28
N LEU A 212 -6.76 33.24 -21.67
CA LEU A 212 -7.18 32.51 -22.87
C LEU A 212 -6.67 33.17 -24.15
N ALA A 213 -6.77 34.49 -24.25
CA ALA A 213 -6.23 35.24 -25.38
C ALA A 213 -4.70 35.04 -25.52
N LEU A 214 -3.97 35.07 -24.41
CA LEU A 214 -2.52 34.83 -24.39
C LEU A 214 -2.16 33.42 -24.88
N LEU A 215 -2.90 32.39 -24.44
CA LEU A 215 -2.69 31.01 -24.88
C LEU A 215 -3.05 30.84 -26.36
N GLN A 216 -4.18 31.38 -26.79
CA GLN A 216 -4.66 31.32 -28.18
C GLN A 216 -3.70 32.03 -29.16
N MET A 217 -3.21 33.23 -28.80
CA MET A 217 -2.25 33.98 -29.63
C MET A 217 -0.91 33.25 -29.82
N ASN A 218 -0.57 32.32 -28.92
CA ASN A 218 0.70 31.60 -28.90
C ASN A 218 0.57 30.09 -29.13
N GLN A 219 -0.64 29.59 -29.44
CA GLN A 219 -0.92 28.14 -29.59
C GLN A 219 0.06 27.47 -30.55
N ALA A 220 0.33 28.08 -31.71
CA ALA A 220 1.22 27.51 -32.73
C ALA A 220 2.68 27.33 -32.27
N GLU A 221 3.14 28.12 -31.29
CA GLU A 221 4.49 28.00 -30.71
C GLU A 221 4.49 27.05 -29.51
N LEU A 222 3.50 27.17 -28.62
CA LEU A 222 3.33 26.29 -27.45
C LEU A 222 3.19 24.80 -27.85
N MET A 223 2.50 24.50 -28.96
CA MET A 223 2.37 23.13 -29.50
C MET A 223 3.69 22.51 -29.98
N GLN A 224 4.77 23.28 -30.10
CA GLN A 224 6.11 22.81 -30.48
C GLN A 224 7.06 22.64 -29.28
N LEU A 225 6.63 23.04 -28.08
CA LEU A 225 7.46 23.08 -26.87
C LEU A 225 7.09 21.93 -25.91
N ASP A 226 8.07 21.47 -25.14
CA ASP A 226 7.87 20.56 -24.02
C ASP A 226 7.49 21.31 -22.73
N MET A 227 7.33 20.59 -21.62
CA MET A 227 6.96 21.15 -20.33
C MET A 227 7.90 22.30 -19.88
N GLU A 228 9.21 22.12 -20.00
CA GLU A 228 10.17 23.17 -19.60
C GLU A 228 10.17 24.34 -20.60
N GLY A 229 10.16 24.06 -21.91
CA GLY A 229 10.09 25.06 -22.96
C GLY A 229 8.87 25.97 -22.82
N MET A 230 7.70 25.42 -22.52
CA MET A 230 6.49 26.20 -22.26
C MET A 230 6.61 27.08 -21.01
N LEU A 231 7.19 26.58 -19.91
CA LEU A 231 7.43 27.41 -18.71
C LEU A 231 8.43 28.53 -19.00
N GLN A 232 9.51 28.27 -19.73
CA GLN A 232 10.47 29.30 -20.13
C GLN A 232 9.83 30.34 -21.08
N PHE A 233 8.96 29.91 -21.99
CA PHE A 233 8.20 30.78 -22.91
C PHE A 233 7.30 31.76 -22.14
N PHE A 234 6.49 31.26 -21.20
CA PHE A 234 5.62 32.10 -20.36
C PHE A 234 6.40 33.09 -19.47
N GLN A 235 7.65 32.78 -19.10
CA GLN A 235 8.48 33.65 -18.27
C GLN A 235 9.29 34.69 -19.07
N LYS A 236 9.71 34.38 -20.31
CA LYS A 236 10.72 35.17 -21.05
C LYS A 236 10.24 35.77 -22.38
N VAL A 237 9.30 35.13 -23.07
CA VAL A 237 8.89 35.54 -24.42
C VAL A 237 7.59 36.36 -24.37
N VAL A 238 6.64 35.93 -23.54
CA VAL A 238 5.36 36.61 -23.30
C VAL A 238 5.54 38.05 -22.80
N SER A 239 6.57 38.32 -22.00
CA SER A 239 6.88 39.66 -21.51
C SER A 239 7.16 40.63 -22.66
N HIS A 240 8.01 40.26 -23.62
CA HIS A 240 8.42 41.14 -24.72
C HIS A 240 7.44 41.19 -25.89
N GLN A 241 6.56 40.19 -26.04
CA GLN A 241 5.58 40.12 -27.13
C GLN A 241 4.66 41.37 -27.22
N PHE A 242 4.42 42.05 -26.09
CA PHE A 242 3.46 43.16 -25.99
C PHE A 242 4.10 44.54 -25.83
N ASP A 243 5.40 44.69 -26.08
CA ASP A 243 6.11 45.99 -26.05
C ASP A 243 5.55 46.99 -27.10
N SER A 244 4.94 46.48 -28.18
CA SER A 244 4.21 47.30 -29.17
C SER A 244 2.83 47.81 -28.71
N GLY A 245 2.40 47.45 -27.49
CA GLY A 245 1.21 47.95 -26.82
C GLY A 245 0.08 46.92 -26.64
N PRO A 246 -0.76 47.07 -25.59
CA PRO A 246 -1.73 46.07 -25.17
C PRO A 246 -2.96 45.91 -26.08
N GLY A 247 -3.15 46.77 -27.09
CA GLY A 247 -4.39 46.83 -27.88
C GLY A 247 -4.82 45.50 -28.50
N LYS A 248 -3.86 44.73 -29.05
CA LYS A 248 -4.12 43.41 -29.64
C LYS A 248 -4.60 42.38 -28.60
N LEU A 249 -3.94 42.35 -27.44
CA LEU A 249 -4.26 41.41 -26.35
C LEU A 249 -5.66 41.67 -25.78
N ILE A 250 -5.98 42.94 -25.52
CA ILE A 250 -7.31 43.33 -25.02
C ILE A 250 -8.38 43.07 -26.09
N GLN A 251 -8.09 43.32 -27.38
CA GLN A 251 -9.03 43.01 -28.46
C GLN A 251 -9.34 41.50 -28.54
N ALA A 252 -8.32 40.65 -28.49
CA ALA A 252 -8.51 39.20 -28.50
C ALA A 252 -9.30 38.70 -27.27
N ALA A 253 -9.03 39.25 -26.09
CA ALA A 253 -9.73 38.91 -24.83
C ALA A 253 -11.25 39.16 -24.87
N TYR A 254 -11.73 40.12 -25.67
CA TYR A 254 -13.17 40.37 -25.87
C TYR A 254 -13.78 39.68 -27.10
N GLN A 255 -12.98 39.10 -28.01
CA GLN A 255 -13.50 38.45 -29.22
C GLN A 255 -14.09 37.04 -28.97
N HIS A 256 -13.63 36.34 -27.94
CA HIS A 256 -13.91 34.89 -27.76
C HIS A 256 -14.81 34.54 -26.56
N LEU A 257 -15.28 35.52 -25.77
CA LEU A 257 -16.14 35.28 -24.60
C LEU A 257 -17.40 36.17 -24.61
N LYS A 258 -18.53 35.59 -25.06
CA LYS A 258 -19.87 36.17 -24.86
C LYS A 258 -20.17 36.25 -23.36
N GLN A 259 -20.48 37.44 -22.86
CA GLN A 259 -20.68 37.68 -21.41
C GLN A 259 -21.77 36.78 -20.79
N ASP A 260 -22.93 36.63 -21.44
CA ASP A 260 -24.07 35.89 -20.87
C ASP A 260 -23.84 34.38 -20.71
N GLU A 261 -23.05 33.77 -21.61
CA GLU A 261 -22.72 32.34 -21.54
C GLU A 261 -21.66 32.06 -20.46
N GLY A 262 -20.72 32.99 -20.26
CA GLY A 262 -19.61 32.87 -19.31
C GLY A 262 -20.08 32.73 -17.86
N ASN A 263 -20.87 33.65 -17.34
CA ASN A 263 -21.11 33.70 -15.88
C ASN A 263 -22.01 32.58 -15.36
N ASN A 264 -22.94 32.09 -16.18
CA ASN A 264 -23.70 30.87 -15.90
C ASN A 264 -22.80 29.61 -15.90
N LYS A 265 -21.79 29.56 -16.78
CA LYS A 265 -20.80 28.48 -16.86
C LYS A 265 -19.84 28.49 -15.66
N MET A 266 -19.33 29.66 -15.26
CA MET A 266 -18.42 29.78 -14.11
C MET A 266 -19.06 29.26 -12.81
N GLN A 267 -20.31 29.64 -12.53
CA GLN A 267 -21.08 29.14 -11.38
C GLN A 267 -21.39 27.63 -11.45
N ARG A 268 -21.42 27.04 -12.65
CA ARG A 268 -21.58 25.58 -12.83
C ARG A 268 -20.28 24.84 -12.50
N LEU A 269 -19.17 25.31 -13.05
CA LEU A 269 -17.83 24.77 -12.78
C LEU A 269 -17.44 24.92 -11.31
N GLU A 270 -17.89 26.00 -10.64
CA GLU A 270 -17.73 26.20 -9.20
C GLU A 270 -18.42 25.10 -8.38
N LYS A 271 -19.70 24.82 -8.65
CA LYS A 271 -20.45 23.73 -7.98
C LYS A 271 -19.85 22.35 -8.26
N GLU A 272 -19.36 22.13 -9.48
CA GLU A 272 -18.69 20.89 -9.86
C GLU A 272 -17.36 20.72 -9.11
N TYR A 273 -16.51 21.74 -9.09
CA TYR A 273 -15.26 21.76 -8.32
C TYR A 273 -15.50 21.57 -6.82
N THR A 274 -16.51 22.23 -6.24
CA THR A 274 -16.90 22.01 -4.83
C THR A 274 -17.30 20.55 -4.60
N THR A 275 -18.10 19.96 -5.49
CA THR A 275 -18.52 18.54 -5.39
C THR A 275 -17.31 17.60 -5.47
N ILE A 276 -16.37 17.87 -6.38
CA ILE A 276 -15.11 17.11 -6.50
C ILE A 276 -14.30 17.23 -5.19
N LYS A 277 -14.13 18.43 -4.64
CA LYS A 277 -13.33 18.65 -3.41
C LYS A 277 -13.98 18.10 -2.14
N THR A 278 -15.31 18.11 -2.03
CA THR A 278 -16.02 17.40 -0.96
C THR A 278 -15.77 15.90 -1.05
N LYS A 279 -15.93 15.30 -2.24
CA LYS A 279 -15.69 13.87 -2.45
C LYS A 279 -14.22 13.46 -2.23
N GLU A 280 -13.25 14.28 -2.66
CA GLU A 280 -11.83 14.07 -2.33
C GLU A 280 -11.59 14.09 -0.81
N MET A 281 -12.23 14.99 -0.07
CA MET A 281 -12.11 15.07 1.39
C MET A 281 -12.70 13.82 2.07
N GLU A 282 -13.87 13.37 1.63
CA GLU A 282 -14.50 12.13 2.11
C GLU A 282 -13.60 10.91 1.84
N GLU A 283 -13.06 10.79 0.63
CA GLU A 283 -12.12 9.73 0.26
C GLU A 283 -10.82 9.79 1.08
N GLN A 284 -10.30 10.99 1.38
CA GLN A 284 -9.13 11.16 2.27
C GLN A 284 -9.43 10.82 3.73
N VAL A 285 -10.66 11.03 4.22
CA VAL A 285 -11.09 10.61 5.57
C VAL A 285 -11.18 9.08 5.63
N GLU A 286 -11.83 8.44 4.66
CA GLU A 286 -11.95 6.98 4.63
C GLU A 286 -10.57 6.31 4.40
N ILE A 287 -9.70 6.87 3.57
CA ILE A 287 -8.30 6.40 3.42
C ILE A 287 -7.55 6.48 4.76
N LYS A 288 -7.74 7.53 5.58
CA LYS A 288 -7.12 7.64 6.91
C LYS A 288 -7.66 6.57 7.86
N ARG A 289 -8.99 6.36 7.89
CA ARG A 289 -9.65 5.30 8.68
C ARG A 289 -9.13 3.91 8.28
N LEU A 290 -9.17 3.57 6.99
CA LEU A 290 -8.69 2.28 6.46
C LEU A 290 -7.20 2.08 6.75
N ARG A 291 -6.37 3.13 6.74
CA ARG A 291 -4.96 3.05 7.18
C ARG A 291 -4.83 2.75 8.68
N THR A 292 -5.66 3.34 9.54
CA THR A 292 -5.66 2.99 10.98
C THR A 292 -6.16 1.58 11.25
N GLU A 293 -7.19 1.13 10.53
CA GLU A 293 -7.75 -0.22 10.66
C GLU A 293 -6.76 -1.29 10.16
N ASN A 294 -6.14 -1.09 9.00
CA ASN A 294 -5.07 -1.96 8.49
C ASN A 294 -3.86 -2.02 9.44
N ARG A 295 -3.54 -0.95 10.18
CA ARG A 295 -2.49 -0.97 11.20
C ARG A 295 -2.87 -1.88 12.38
N LEU A 296 -4.09 -1.77 12.88
CA LEU A 296 -4.59 -2.62 13.98
C LEU A 296 -4.70 -4.09 13.55
N LEU A 297 -5.18 -4.37 12.34
CA LEU A 297 -5.25 -5.73 11.79
C LEU A 297 -3.85 -6.35 11.65
N LYS A 298 -2.86 -5.60 11.15
CA LYS A 298 -1.46 -6.07 11.11
C LYS A 298 -0.90 -6.38 12.50
N GLN A 299 -1.17 -5.54 13.50
CA GLN A 299 -0.76 -5.81 14.88
C GLN A 299 -1.45 -7.05 15.47
N ARG A 300 -2.72 -7.31 15.13
CA ARG A 300 -3.39 -8.55 15.56
C ARG A 300 -2.84 -9.79 14.86
N ILE A 301 -2.51 -9.70 13.56
CA ILE A 301 -1.83 -10.78 12.82
C ILE A 301 -0.47 -11.08 13.46
N GLU A 302 0.38 -10.07 13.68
CA GLU A 302 1.70 -10.22 14.31
C GLU A 302 1.61 -10.83 15.72
N THR A 303 0.52 -10.54 16.45
CA THR A 303 0.27 -11.15 17.76
C THR A 303 -0.13 -12.63 17.63
N LEU A 304 -1.05 -12.94 16.71
CA LEU A 304 -1.50 -14.32 16.43
C LEU A 304 -0.36 -15.20 15.88
N GLU A 305 0.54 -14.66 15.07
CA GLU A 305 1.73 -15.35 14.57
C GLU A 305 2.68 -15.73 15.73
N LYS A 306 2.88 -14.83 16.70
CA LYS A 306 3.66 -15.11 17.93
C LYS A 306 2.97 -16.12 18.85
N GLU A 307 1.65 -16.01 19.03
CA GLU A 307 0.83 -16.99 19.76
C GLU A 307 0.95 -18.38 19.11
N SER A 308 0.88 -18.45 17.77
CA SER A 308 0.98 -19.70 16.99
C SER A 308 2.38 -20.32 17.01
N ALA A 309 3.44 -19.51 16.89
CA ALA A 309 4.82 -19.99 17.03
C ALA A 309 5.05 -20.59 18.42
N SER A 310 4.66 -19.87 19.47
CA SER A 310 4.74 -20.36 20.86
C SER A 310 3.93 -21.64 21.12
N LEU A 311 2.82 -21.87 20.39
CA LEU A 311 2.08 -23.13 20.44
C LEU A 311 2.82 -24.27 19.71
N ALA A 312 3.44 -23.98 18.56
CA ALA A 312 4.26 -24.95 17.83
C ALA A 312 5.50 -25.38 18.65
N ASP A 313 6.24 -24.43 19.24
CA ASP A 313 7.40 -24.71 20.10
C ASP A 313 7.04 -25.64 21.27
N ARG A 314 5.92 -25.37 21.95
CA ARG A 314 5.41 -26.20 23.05
C ARG A 314 4.96 -27.59 22.59
N LEU A 315 4.39 -27.72 21.38
CA LEU A 315 4.04 -29.01 20.79
C LEU A 315 5.28 -29.82 20.41
N ILE A 316 6.31 -29.19 19.84
CA ILE A 316 7.59 -29.82 19.49
C ILE A 316 8.30 -30.28 20.77
N GLN A 317 8.46 -29.40 21.76
CA GLN A 317 9.09 -29.75 23.03
C GLN A 317 8.32 -30.87 23.75
N GLY A 318 6.98 -30.79 23.77
CA GLY A 318 6.11 -31.84 24.28
C GLY A 318 6.07 -33.14 23.45
N GLN A 319 6.66 -33.19 22.25
CA GLN A 319 6.96 -34.44 21.54
C GLN A 319 8.36 -34.95 21.89
N VAL A 320 9.37 -34.07 21.94
CA VAL A 320 10.75 -34.41 22.32
C VAL A 320 10.80 -35.04 23.71
N THR A 321 10.13 -34.45 24.72
CA THR A 321 10.09 -35.01 26.08
C THR A 321 9.45 -36.40 26.09
N ARG A 322 8.35 -36.63 25.36
CA ARG A 322 7.72 -37.97 25.26
C ARG A 322 8.58 -38.99 24.51
N ALA A 323 9.42 -38.56 23.57
CA ALA A 323 10.39 -39.43 22.91
C ALA A 323 11.52 -39.84 23.87
N GLN A 324 12.04 -38.89 24.66
CA GLN A 324 13.03 -39.14 25.71
C GLN A 324 12.47 -40.07 26.80
N GLU A 325 11.27 -39.80 27.30
CA GLU A 325 10.56 -40.68 28.26
C GLU A 325 10.37 -42.11 27.71
N ALA A 326 10.11 -42.26 26.40
CA ALA A 326 9.95 -43.56 25.76
C ALA A 326 11.29 -44.32 25.61
N GLU A 327 12.38 -43.61 25.33
CA GLU A 327 13.74 -44.18 25.27
C GLU A 327 14.23 -44.62 26.65
N GLU A 328 14.06 -43.79 27.68
CA GLU A 328 14.34 -44.14 29.07
C GLU A 328 13.49 -45.35 29.52
N ASN A 329 12.20 -45.38 29.20
CA ASN A 329 11.34 -46.53 29.47
C ASN A 329 11.80 -47.81 28.76
N TYR A 330 12.42 -47.71 27.58
CA TYR A 330 12.98 -48.87 26.87
C TYR A 330 14.28 -49.35 27.52
N LEU A 331 15.18 -48.44 27.91
CA LEU A 331 16.39 -48.74 28.68
C LEU A 331 16.06 -49.44 30.00
N ILE A 332 15.16 -48.87 30.80
CA ILE A 332 14.71 -49.43 32.09
C ILE A 332 14.10 -50.84 31.91
N LYS A 333 13.31 -51.07 30.84
CA LYS A 333 12.76 -52.40 30.53
C LYS A 333 13.85 -53.41 30.16
N ARG A 334 14.88 -53.00 29.41
CA ARG A 334 16.03 -53.84 29.05
C ARG A 334 16.89 -54.18 30.26
N GLU A 335 17.14 -53.23 31.16
CA GLU A 335 17.85 -53.47 32.42
C GLU A 335 17.05 -54.41 33.34
N LEU A 336 15.74 -54.18 33.50
CA LEU A 336 14.85 -55.08 34.24
C LEU A 336 14.85 -56.51 33.67
N ALA A 337 14.85 -56.68 32.34
CA ALA A 337 14.96 -58.00 31.72
C ALA A 337 16.30 -58.68 32.03
N THR A 338 17.39 -57.91 32.01
CA THR A 338 18.75 -58.38 32.31
C THR A 338 18.87 -58.80 33.79
N ILE A 339 18.36 -57.98 34.71
CA ILE A 339 18.33 -58.26 36.15
C ILE A 339 17.44 -59.47 36.44
N LYS A 340 16.30 -59.63 35.76
CA LYS A 340 15.47 -60.84 35.87
C LYS A 340 16.21 -62.10 35.43
N GLN A 341 16.88 -62.08 34.27
CA GLN A 341 17.69 -63.23 33.84
C GLN A 341 18.77 -63.55 34.88
N GLN A 342 19.48 -62.54 35.41
CA GLN A 342 20.49 -62.75 36.46
C GLN A 342 19.87 -63.33 37.74
N ASN A 343 18.68 -62.90 38.12
CA ASN A 343 17.93 -63.43 39.26
C ASN A 343 17.52 -64.90 39.04
N ASP A 344 16.97 -65.24 37.88
CA ASP A 344 16.56 -66.61 37.52
C ASP A 344 17.79 -67.54 37.42
N GLU A 345 18.93 -67.01 36.94
CA GLU A 345 20.23 -67.67 37.01
C GLU A 345 20.73 -67.85 38.44
N THR A 346 20.52 -66.91 39.37
CA THR A 346 20.87 -67.10 40.78
C THR A 346 19.93 -68.04 41.50
N ILE A 347 18.64 -68.08 41.14
CA ILE A 347 17.66 -69.05 41.65
C ILE A 347 18.06 -70.46 41.21
N THR A 348 18.34 -70.68 39.92
CA THR A 348 18.78 -72.01 39.45
C THR A 348 20.14 -72.44 40.01
N LYS A 349 21.08 -71.50 40.24
CA LYS A 349 22.33 -71.77 40.98
C LYS A 349 22.07 -72.07 42.47
N LEU A 350 21.07 -71.43 43.09
CA LEU A 350 20.64 -71.71 44.46
C LEU A 350 19.95 -73.08 44.55
N GLU A 351 19.05 -73.44 43.64
CA GLU A 351 18.45 -74.78 43.55
C GLU A 351 19.50 -75.87 43.34
N GLN A 352 20.52 -75.63 42.51
CA GLN A 352 21.67 -76.54 42.36
C GLN A 352 22.48 -76.65 43.65
N ALA A 353 22.73 -75.54 44.35
CA ALA A 353 23.39 -75.54 45.65
C ALA A 353 22.53 -76.24 46.72
N GLU A 354 21.22 -76.04 46.75
CA GLU A 354 20.28 -76.71 47.66
C GLU A 354 20.18 -78.21 47.37
N ASN A 355 20.13 -78.63 46.11
CA ASN A 355 20.16 -80.04 45.75
C ASN A 355 21.53 -80.67 46.10
N THR A 356 22.63 -79.93 45.93
CA THR A 356 23.97 -80.37 46.39
C THR A 356 24.03 -80.47 47.92
N ILE A 357 23.43 -79.51 48.64
CA ILE A 357 23.26 -79.53 50.10
C ILE A 357 22.36 -80.69 50.51
N ARG A 358 21.32 -81.04 49.73
CA ARG A 358 20.41 -82.17 49.98
C ARG A 358 21.12 -83.50 49.79
N GLU A 359 21.91 -83.67 48.72
CA GLU A 359 22.81 -84.81 48.56
C GLU A 359 23.85 -84.91 49.69
N LEU A 360 24.41 -83.78 50.10
CA LEU A 360 25.35 -83.72 51.22
C LEU A 360 24.64 -84.03 52.55
N GLN A 361 23.38 -83.67 52.72
CA GLN A 361 22.53 -84.01 53.86
C GLN A 361 22.12 -85.48 53.85
N GLU A 362 21.87 -86.11 52.69
CA GLU A 362 21.69 -87.57 52.57
C GLU A 362 22.99 -88.32 52.90
N LYS A 363 24.14 -87.83 52.42
CA LYS A 363 25.48 -88.32 52.83
C LYS A 363 25.70 -88.11 54.34
N GLN A 364 25.21 -87.00 54.90
CA GLN A 364 25.25 -86.68 56.33
C GLN A 364 24.18 -87.43 57.15
N GLN A 365 23.16 -88.04 56.55
CA GLN A 365 22.19 -88.88 57.27
C GLN A 365 22.79 -90.23 57.70
N ARG A 366 24.04 -90.54 57.34
CA ARG A 366 24.87 -91.52 58.07
C ARG A 366 25.45 -91.01 59.40
N HIS A 367 25.42 -89.71 59.69
CA HIS A 367 25.90 -89.11 60.95
C HIS A 367 25.02 -87.95 61.45
N LYS A 368 24.22 -88.23 62.52
CA LYS A 368 23.51 -87.24 63.36
C LYS A 368 24.33 -85.94 63.56
N CYS A 369 23.74 -84.74 63.48
CA CYS A 369 23.01 -84.17 64.63
C CYS A 369 22.15 -82.91 64.31
N SER A 370 21.00 -82.82 64.99
CA SER A 370 20.30 -81.63 65.56
C SER A 370 20.53 -80.20 65.04
N SER A 371 19.44 -79.44 64.78
CA SER A 371 18.98 -78.33 65.66
C SER A 371 18.35 -77.09 64.96
N ARG A 372 17.06 -76.83 65.27
CA ARG A 372 16.37 -75.53 65.55
C ARG A 372 16.57 -74.26 64.68
N TYR A 373 15.42 -73.71 64.24
CA TYR A 373 14.91 -72.31 64.27
C TYR A 373 15.83 -71.10 63.99
N SER A 374 15.27 -70.12 63.26
CA SER A 374 15.36 -68.69 63.63
C SER A 374 14.07 -67.95 63.26
N GLU A 375 13.81 -66.81 63.90
CA GLU A 375 12.58 -66.00 63.77
C GLU A 375 12.66 -64.95 62.63
N ASP A 376 13.83 -64.77 62.02
CA ASP A 376 14.12 -63.71 61.03
C ASP A 376 13.19 -63.70 59.81
N PHE A 377 12.71 -64.88 59.36
CA PHE A 377 11.81 -64.99 58.22
C PHE A 377 10.43 -64.34 58.48
N VAL A 378 9.98 -64.32 59.74
CA VAL A 378 8.72 -63.66 60.12
C VAL A 378 8.92 -62.14 60.16
N LEU A 379 10.05 -61.68 60.73
CA LEU A 379 10.43 -60.27 60.77
C LEU A 379 10.62 -59.67 59.36
N GLN A 380 11.13 -60.45 58.41
CA GLN A 380 11.24 -60.06 57.00
C GLN A 380 9.86 -59.79 56.38
N LEU A 381 8.90 -60.72 56.57
CA LEU A 381 7.53 -60.60 56.05
C LEU A 381 6.73 -59.45 56.69
N GLU A 382 6.91 -59.19 58.00
CA GLU A 382 6.30 -58.02 58.64
C GLU A 382 6.84 -56.71 58.06
N LYS A 383 8.13 -56.66 57.70
CA LYS A 383 8.78 -55.49 57.09
C LYS A 383 8.21 -55.18 55.70
N GLU A 384 8.05 -56.20 54.88
CA GLU A 384 7.48 -56.10 53.53
C GLU A 384 5.99 -55.70 53.58
N LEU A 385 5.22 -56.22 54.55
CA LEU A 385 3.83 -55.82 54.78
C LEU A 385 3.70 -54.34 55.19
N VAL A 386 4.59 -53.84 56.05
CA VAL A 386 4.63 -52.42 56.44
C VAL A 386 5.01 -51.53 55.26
N GLN A 387 6.00 -51.94 54.45
CA GLN A 387 6.43 -51.18 53.28
C GLN A 387 5.34 -51.12 52.19
N SER A 388 4.60 -52.22 51.98
CA SER A 388 3.42 -52.23 51.08
C SER A 388 2.34 -51.26 51.54
N ARG A 389 2.05 -51.17 52.85
CA ARG A 389 1.05 -50.23 53.39
C ARG A 389 1.49 -48.77 53.36
N LEU A 390 2.80 -48.49 53.39
CA LEU A 390 3.31 -47.13 53.23
C LEU A 390 3.02 -46.62 51.80
N SER A 391 3.33 -47.43 50.78
CA SER A 391 3.07 -47.10 49.38
C SER A 391 1.56 -47.00 49.06
N GLU A 392 0.73 -47.85 49.67
CA GLU A 392 -0.73 -47.76 49.61
C GLU A 392 -1.23 -46.41 50.15
N ALA A 393 -0.72 -45.96 51.31
CA ALA A 393 -1.07 -44.67 51.90
C ALA A 393 -0.61 -43.47 51.06
N GLU A 394 0.60 -43.53 50.48
CA GLU A 394 1.11 -42.50 49.56
C GLU A 394 0.22 -42.36 48.32
N SER A 395 -0.20 -43.48 47.73
CA SER A 395 -1.13 -43.49 46.59
C SER A 395 -2.51 -42.90 46.94
N HIS A 396 -2.99 -43.14 48.16
CA HIS A 396 -4.24 -42.57 48.67
C HIS A 396 -4.16 -41.05 48.89
N CYS A 397 -3.01 -40.54 49.35
CA CYS A 397 -2.78 -39.09 49.44
C CYS A 397 -2.77 -38.43 48.04
N ALA A 398 -2.11 -39.04 47.05
CA ALA A 398 -2.08 -38.52 45.68
C ALA A 398 -3.49 -38.51 45.03
N LEU A 399 -4.28 -39.58 45.23
CA LEU A 399 -5.68 -39.63 44.80
C LEU A 399 -6.53 -38.55 45.47
N LYS A 400 -6.32 -38.29 46.76
CA LYS A 400 -7.04 -37.24 47.49
C LYS A 400 -6.70 -35.84 46.98
N GLU A 401 -5.43 -35.54 46.74
CA GLU A 401 -5.04 -34.28 46.09
C GLU A 401 -5.68 -34.12 44.70
N MET A 402 -5.80 -35.20 43.93
CA MET A 402 -6.50 -35.15 42.64
C MET A 402 -8.00 -34.86 42.81
N GLN A 403 -8.67 -35.47 43.80
CA GLN A 403 -10.07 -35.16 44.11
C GLN A 403 -10.25 -33.72 44.59
N ASP A 404 -9.38 -33.23 45.47
CA ASP A 404 -9.41 -31.84 45.94
C ASP A 404 -9.18 -30.84 44.79
N LYS A 405 -8.27 -31.15 43.84
CA LYS A 405 -8.05 -30.37 42.61
C LYS A 405 -9.24 -30.42 41.64
N VAL A 406 -9.96 -31.54 41.53
CA VAL A 406 -11.21 -31.63 40.76
C VAL A 406 -12.32 -30.80 41.42
N LEU A 407 -12.49 -30.89 42.75
CA LEU A 407 -13.42 -30.06 43.51
C LEU A 407 -13.12 -28.56 43.38
N GLU A 408 -11.83 -28.17 43.34
CA GLU A 408 -11.44 -26.78 43.12
C GLU A 408 -11.71 -26.32 41.67
N MET A 409 -11.51 -27.20 40.68
CA MET A 409 -11.89 -26.97 39.27
C MET A 409 -13.39 -26.82 39.10
N GLU A 410 -14.20 -27.70 39.69
CA GLU A 410 -15.67 -27.63 39.69
C GLU A 410 -16.16 -26.33 40.35
N LYS A 411 -15.56 -25.96 41.49
CA LYS A 411 -15.83 -24.70 42.18
C LYS A 411 -15.47 -23.48 41.32
N ARG A 412 -14.34 -23.49 40.60
CA ARG A 412 -14.00 -22.44 39.63
C ARG A 412 -14.97 -22.44 38.43
N ASN A 413 -15.43 -23.59 37.95
CA ASN A 413 -16.42 -23.70 36.89
C ASN A 413 -17.76 -23.09 37.31
N SER A 414 -18.17 -23.27 38.57
CA SER A 414 -19.36 -22.63 39.17
C SER A 414 -19.24 -21.10 39.38
N SER A 415 -18.10 -20.50 39.04
CA SER A 415 -17.88 -19.05 39.10
C SER A 415 -17.83 -18.35 37.73
N LEU A 416 -18.07 -19.09 36.64
CA LEU A 416 -18.27 -18.52 35.31
C LEU A 416 -19.69 -17.95 35.14
N PRO A 417 -19.95 -17.03 34.18
CA PRO A 417 -21.27 -16.44 33.99
C PRO A 417 -22.31 -17.47 33.56
N ASP A 418 -23.21 -17.80 34.48
CA ASP A 418 -24.23 -18.84 34.37
C ASP A 418 -25.40 -18.45 33.44
N GLU A 419 -26.10 -19.45 32.88
CA GLU A 419 -27.33 -19.26 32.09
C GLU A 419 -28.43 -18.54 32.90
N ASN A 420 -28.34 -18.60 34.24
CA ASN A 420 -29.14 -17.79 35.15
C ASN A 420 -29.14 -16.28 34.84
N ASN A 421 -28.09 -15.72 34.21
CA ASN A 421 -28.16 -14.32 33.75
C ASN A 421 -29.18 -14.11 32.62
N ILE A 422 -29.34 -15.07 31.71
CA ILE A 422 -30.35 -15.01 30.64
C ILE A 422 -31.72 -15.30 31.24
N ALA A 423 -31.85 -16.30 32.11
CA ALA A 423 -33.11 -16.62 32.79
C ALA A 423 -33.63 -15.44 33.62
N ARG A 424 -32.78 -14.82 34.46
CA ARG A 424 -33.19 -13.67 35.30
C ARG A 424 -33.54 -12.44 34.47
N LEU A 425 -32.86 -12.19 33.34
CA LEU A 425 -33.24 -11.11 32.42
C LEU A 425 -34.58 -11.40 31.70
N GLN A 426 -34.91 -12.67 31.43
CA GLN A 426 -36.22 -13.06 30.93
C GLN A 426 -37.31 -12.91 32.00
N GLU A 427 -37.05 -13.30 33.25
CA GLU A 427 -37.97 -13.08 34.38
C GLU A 427 -38.20 -11.58 34.65
N GLU A 428 -37.15 -10.76 34.67
CA GLU A 428 -37.26 -9.30 34.81
C GLU A 428 -38.08 -8.68 33.65
N LEU A 429 -37.88 -9.14 32.41
CA LEU A 429 -38.65 -8.70 31.25
C LEU A 429 -40.14 -9.10 31.35
N ILE A 430 -40.45 -10.30 31.83
CA ILE A 430 -41.82 -10.77 32.08
C ILE A 430 -42.46 -9.93 33.21
N ALA A 431 -41.73 -9.67 34.29
CA ALA A 431 -42.20 -8.84 35.41
C ALA A 431 -42.37 -7.35 35.05
N VAL A 432 -41.67 -6.83 34.03
CA VAL A 432 -41.95 -5.51 33.45
C VAL A 432 -43.23 -5.53 32.62
N LYS A 433 -43.40 -6.51 31.72
CA LYS A 433 -44.61 -6.62 30.87
C LYS A 433 -45.89 -6.89 31.65
N LEU A 434 -45.83 -7.61 32.78
CA LEU A 434 -46.97 -7.78 33.68
C LEU A 434 -47.41 -6.44 34.28
N ARG A 435 -46.48 -5.63 34.80
CA ARG A 435 -46.79 -4.29 35.35
C ARG A 435 -47.32 -3.32 34.28
N GLU A 436 -46.83 -3.41 33.05
CA GLU A 436 -47.40 -2.67 31.91
C GLU A 436 -48.86 -3.08 31.63
N ALA A 437 -49.14 -4.38 31.60
CA ALA A 437 -50.50 -4.90 31.41
C ALA A 437 -51.44 -4.53 32.57
N GLU A 438 -50.98 -4.60 33.81
CA GLU A 438 -51.72 -4.16 35.01
C GLU A 438 -52.06 -2.66 34.94
N ALA A 439 -51.10 -1.80 34.59
CA ALA A 439 -51.34 -0.37 34.41
C ALA A 439 -52.34 -0.07 33.28
N LEU A 440 -52.26 -0.79 32.16
CA LEU A 440 -53.21 -0.68 31.05
C LEU A 440 -54.61 -1.19 31.40
N MET A 441 -54.72 -2.19 32.29
CA MET A 441 -56.01 -2.66 32.82
C MET A 441 -56.60 -1.67 33.82
N GLY A 442 -55.82 -1.16 34.78
CA GLY A 442 -56.24 -0.10 35.70
C GLY A 442 -56.70 1.17 34.97
N LEU A 443 -56.04 1.55 33.86
CA LEU A 443 -56.47 2.66 33.02
C LEU A 443 -57.81 2.39 32.31
N LYS A 444 -58.10 1.14 31.92
CA LYS A 444 -59.41 0.74 31.37
C LYS A 444 -60.50 0.75 32.44
N GLU A 445 -60.22 0.22 33.62
CA GLU A 445 -61.15 0.22 34.75
C GLU A 445 -61.49 1.65 35.19
N LEU A 446 -60.49 2.53 35.31
CA LEU A 446 -60.71 3.93 35.64
C LEU A 446 -61.54 4.66 34.56
N ARG A 447 -61.30 4.38 33.27
CA ARG A 447 -62.13 4.90 32.16
C ARG A 447 -63.56 4.37 32.21
N GLN A 448 -63.75 3.10 32.57
CA GLN A 448 -65.08 2.51 32.74
C GLN A 448 -65.79 3.11 33.96
N GLN A 449 -65.11 3.32 35.09
CA GLN A 449 -65.65 4.00 36.27
C GLN A 449 -66.05 5.45 35.95
N VAL A 450 -65.23 6.21 35.21
CA VAL A 450 -65.58 7.55 34.74
C VAL A 450 -66.83 7.51 33.85
N LYS A 451 -66.92 6.56 32.92
CA LYS A 451 -68.11 6.37 32.07
C LYS A 451 -69.35 5.97 32.87
N ASP A 452 -69.21 5.07 33.85
CA ASP A 452 -70.29 4.64 34.73
C ASP A 452 -70.76 5.79 35.65
N LEU A 453 -69.85 6.68 36.04
CA LEU A 453 -70.14 7.92 36.77
C LEU A 453 -70.80 8.97 35.88
N GLU A 454 -70.36 9.15 34.63
CA GLU A 454 -71.04 10.01 33.64
C GLU A 454 -72.45 9.50 33.34
N GLU A 455 -72.63 8.19 33.14
CA GLU A 455 -73.95 7.59 32.96
C GLU A 455 -74.80 7.71 34.22
N HIS A 456 -74.23 7.56 35.42
CA HIS A 456 -74.94 7.84 36.67
C HIS A 456 -75.31 9.32 36.80
N TRP A 457 -74.44 10.25 36.40
CA TRP A 457 -74.68 11.68 36.44
C TRP A 457 -75.74 12.11 35.43
N GLN A 458 -75.72 11.58 34.21
CA GLN A 458 -76.78 11.78 33.21
C GLN A 458 -78.11 11.18 33.68
N ARG A 459 -78.11 9.94 34.20
CA ARG A 459 -79.29 9.32 34.83
C ARG A 459 -79.77 10.10 36.05
N HIS A 460 -78.89 10.77 36.78
CA HIS A 460 -79.22 11.66 37.88
C HIS A 460 -79.86 12.95 37.36
N LEU A 461 -79.26 13.63 36.37
CA LEU A 461 -79.80 14.83 35.73
C LEU A 461 -81.22 14.61 35.19
N VAL A 462 -81.43 13.50 34.47
CA VAL A 462 -82.75 13.12 33.94
C VAL A 462 -83.76 12.82 35.05
N ARG A 463 -83.31 12.36 36.23
CA ARG A 463 -84.17 12.16 37.42
C ARG A 463 -84.42 13.46 38.20
N THR A 464 -83.49 14.43 38.20
CA THR A 464 -83.60 15.66 39.01
C THR A 464 -84.02 16.91 38.26
N THR A 465 -84.13 16.87 36.93
CA THR A 465 -84.80 17.89 36.09
C THR A 465 -86.30 18.08 36.42
N GLY A 466 -86.87 17.31 37.35
CA GLY A 466 -88.29 17.35 37.70
C GLY A 466 -88.69 17.50 39.18
N ARG A 467 -87.79 17.48 40.18
CA ARG A 467 -88.17 17.67 41.61
C ARG A 467 -86.99 17.82 42.61
N TRP A 468 -86.47 19.03 42.79
CA TRP A 468 -85.87 19.46 44.08
C TRP A 468 -86.27 20.90 44.38
N LYS A 469 -87.17 21.07 45.35
CA LYS A 469 -87.27 22.29 46.16
C LYS A 469 -86.53 22.03 47.47
N ASP A 470 -86.14 23.12 48.11
CA ASP A 470 -85.45 23.21 49.41
C ASP A 470 -83.98 22.76 49.41
N PRO A 471 -83.08 23.49 50.11
CA PRO A 471 -81.63 23.32 49.94
C PRO A 471 -81.02 22.30 50.91
N PRO A 472 -79.93 21.59 50.51
CA PRO A 472 -79.06 20.90 51.44
C PRO A 472 -78.30 21.89 52.35
N LYS A 473 -77.77 21.39 53.47
CA LYS A 473 -77.14 22.23 54.50
C LYS A 473 -75.84 22.86 53.98
N LYS A 474 -75.55 24.08 54.45
CA LYS A 474 -74.42 24.90 53.95
C LYS A 474 -73.06 24.19 53.99
N ASN A 475 -72.82 23.34 55.00
CA ASN A 475 -71.61 22.52 55.11
C ASN A 475 -71.49 21.51 53.95
N THR A 476 -72.53 20.72 53.68
CA THR A 476 -72.53 19.75 52.57
C THR A 476 -72.40 20.40 51.19
N VAL A 477 -72.82 21.66 51.04
CA VAL A 477 -72.58 22.44 49.80
C VAL A 477 -71.11 22.83 49.67
N ASN A 478 -70.46 23.26 50.76
CA ASN A 478 -69.03 23.56 50.77
C ASN A 478 -68.19 22.28 50.55
N GLU A 479 -68.51 21.19 51.24
CA GLU A 479 -67.84 19.88 51.11
C GLU A 479 -67.88 19.39 49.65
N LEU A 480 -69.06 19.40 49.01
CA LEU A 480 -69.20 19.06 47.58
C LEU A 480 -68.52 20.08 46.65
N GLN A 481 -68.38 21.34 47.06
CA GLN A 481 -67.67 22.37 46.29
C GLN A 481 -66.15 22.21 46.35
N ASP A 482 -65.60 21.79 47.50
CA ASP A 482 -64.18 21.48 47.69
C ASP A 482 -63.82 20.12 47.04
N GLU A 483 -64.69 19.12 47.12
CA GLU A 483 -64.56 17.87 46.35
C GLU A 483 -64.59 18.15 44.83
N LEU A 484 -65.52 18.99 44.35
CA LEU A 484 -65.56 19.41 42.94
C LEU A 484 -64.33 20.21 42.52
N MET A 485 -63.77 21.06 43.40
CA MET A 485 -62.53 21.77 43.13
C MET A 485 -61.33 20.80 43.05
N THR A 486 -61.26 19.84 43.97
CA THR A 486 -60.21 18.81 44.01
C THR A 486 -60.30 17.86 42.81
N ALA A 487 -61.51 17.49 42.39
CA ALA A 487 -61.75 16.70 41.19
C ALA A 487 -61.32 17.46 39.93
N ARG A 488 -61.64 18.76 39.82
CA ARG A 488 -61.19 19.62 38.71
C ARG A 488 -59.69 19.84 38.67
N LEU A 489 -59.02 19.89 39.82
CA LEU A 489 -57.56 19.94 39.88
C LEU A 489 -56.95 18.65 39.35
N ARG A 490 -57.43 17.48 39.79
CA ARG A 490 -57.01 16.17 39.25
C ARG A 490 -57.33 15.99 37.77
N GLU A 491 -58.46 16.53 37.31
CA GLU A 491 -58.80 16.57 35.89
C GLU A 491 -57.81 17.44 35.11
N ALA A 492 -57.45 18.62 35.62
CA ALA A 492 -56.46 19.50 35.00
C ALA A 492 -55.04 18.91 35.00
N GLU A 493 -54.64 18.24 36.08
CA GLU A 493 -53.38 17.49 36.21
C GLU A 493 -53.30 16.36 35.18
N THR A 494 -54.28 15.45 35.16
CA THR A 494 -54.33 14.34 34.18
C THR A 494 -54.51 14.82 32.74
N GLN A 495 -55.18 15.96 32.50
CA GLN A 495 -55.20 16.61 31.18
C GLN A 495 -53.85 17.25 30.79
N ALA A 496 -53.03 17.67 31.75
CA ALA A 496 -51.68 18.17 31.49
C ALA A 496 -50.72 17.00 31.19
N GLU A 497 -50.73 15.94 32.01
CA GLU A 497 -50.01 14.69 31.76
C GLU A 497 -50.35 14.10 30.38
N LEU A 498 -51.65 14.05 30.02
CA LEU A 498 -52.10 13.58 28.72
C LEU A 498 -51.62 14.46 27.55
N LYS A 499 -51.35 15.76 27.76
CA LYS A 499 -50.76 16.64 26.75
C LYS A 499 -49.25 16.39 26.63
N GLU A 500 -48.54 16.26 27.75
CA GLU A 500 -47.11 15.93 27.77
C GLU A 500 -46.84 14.58 27.10
N VAL A 501 -47.59 13.53 27.47
CA VAL A 501 -47.46 12.20 26.86
C VAL A 501 -47.77 12.24 25.36
N LYS A 502 -48.76 13.03 24.91
CA LYS A 502 -49.04 13.20 23.46
C LYS A 502 -47.95 13.95 22.72
N GLN A 503 -47.36 14.99 23.32
CA GLN A 503 -46.22 15.69 22.74
C GLN A 503 -45.03 14.72 22.61
N ARG A 504 -44.70 14.00 23.68
CA ARG A 504 -43.62 13.01 23.72
C ARG A 504 -43.84 11.84 22.74
N MET A 505 -45.09 11.45 22.50
CA MET A 505 -45.44 10.48 21.46
C MET A 505 -45.12 11.02 20.05
N MET A 506 -45.47 12.29 19.76
CA MET A 506 -45.18 12.94 18.48
C MET A 506 -43.67 13.17 18.27
N GLU A 507 -42.93 13.48 19.33
CA GLU A 507 -41.46 13.53 19.33
C GLU A 507 -40.85 12.16 19.02
N LEU A 508 -41.38 11.07 19.59
CA LEU A 508 -40.94 9.71 19.29
C LEU A 508 -41.33 9.24 17.88
N GLU A 509 -42.52 9.59 17.37
CA GLU A 509 -42.96 9.29 16.00
C GLU A 509 -42.07 10.00 14.97
N THR A 510 -41.77 11.29 15.18
CA THR A 510 -40.87 12.05 14.29
C THR A 510 -39.43 11.53 14.38
N GLN A 511 -38.92 11.19 15.56
CA GLN A 511 -37.61 10.55 15.71
C GLN A 511 -37.55 9.17 15.04
N ASN A 512 -38.62 8.36 15.11
CA ASN A 512 -38.69 7.07 14.43
C ASN A 512 -38.70 7.25 12.90
N GLN A 513 -39.46 8.21 12.38
CA GLN A 513 -39.48 8.55 10.96
C GLN A 513 -38.12 9.07 10.45
N ILE A 514 -37.38 9.82 11.30
CA ILE A 514 -35.99 10.22 11.03
C ILE A 514 -35.10 8.97 10.97
N ASN A 515 -35.13 8.11 11.99
CA ASN A 515 -34.32 6.90 12.09
C ASN A 515 -34.56 5.95 10.90
N SER A 516 -35.82 5.73 10.51
CA SER A 516 -36.21 4.93 9.34
C SER A 516 -35.61 5.50 8.03
N ASN A 517 -35.61 6.83 7.87
CA ASN A 517 -34.95 7.47 6.72
C ASN A 517 -33.41 7.43 6.79
N HIS A 518 -32.80 7.30 7.97
CA HIS A 518 -31.35 7.02 8.08
C HIS A 518 -31.04 5.58 7.70
N LEU A 519 -31.82 4.61 8.18
CA LEU A 519 -31.66 3.18 7.83
C LEU A 519 -31.74 2.97 6.31
N ARG A 520 -32.79 3.48 5.66
CA ARG A 520 -32.95 3.36 4.20
C ARG A 520 -31.81 3.99 3.38
N ARG A 521 -31.18 5.07 3.89
CA ARG A 521 -29.98 5.66 3.25
C ARG A 521 -28.78 4.73 3.40
N ALA A 522 -28.55 4.17 4.59
CA ALA A 522 -27.47 3.23 4.84
C ALA A 522 -27.63 1.93 4.03
N GLU A 523 -28.85 1.41 3.87
CA GLU A 523 -29.14 0.24 3.02
C GLU A 523 -28.80 0.51 1.54
N GLN A 524 -29.15 1.69 1.03
CA GLN A 524 -28.79 2.10 -0.33
C GLN A 524 -27.27 2.31 -0.48
N GLU A 525 -26.61 2.85 0.53
CA GLU A 525 -25.16 3.03 0.54
C GLU A 525 -24.42 1.69 0.56
N ILE A 526 -24.83 0.75 1.41
CA ILE A 526 -24.33 -0.64 1.45
C ILE A 526 -24.50 -1.30 0.07
N THR A 527 -25.67 -1.13 -0.56
CA THR A 527 -25.93 -1.65 -1.91
C THR A 527 -24.99 -1.05 -2.96
N ASN A 528 -24.77 0.27 -2.91
CA ASN A 528 -23.85 0.97 -3.82
C ASN A 528 -22.38 0.54 -3.60
N LEU A 529 -21.96 0.38 -2.35
CA LEU A 529 -20.63 -0.12 -1.98
C LEU A 529 -20.43 -1.56 -2.44
N HIS A 530 -21.43 -2.43 -2.28
CA HIS A 530 -21.38 -3.80 -2.75
C HIS A 530 -21.21 -3.89 -4.28
N GLY A 531 -21.91 -3.02 -5.03
CA GLY A 531 -21.71 -2.87 -6.48
C GLY A 531 -20.29 -2.42 -6.85
N LYS A 532 -19.72 -1.44 -6.13
CA LYS A 532 -18.31 -1.01 -6.32
C LYS A 532 -17.34 -2.16 -6.06
N VAL A 533 -17.54 -2.94 -4.99
CA VAL A 533 -16.69 -4.10 -4.64
C VAL A 533 -16.74 -5.17 -5.73
N GLN A 534 -17.92 -5.49 -6.27
CA GLN A 534 -18.05 -6.43 -7.40
C GLN A 534 -17.32 -5.93 -8.65
N HIS A 535 -17.44 -4.65 -9.00
CA HIS A 535 -16.74 -4.06 -10.15
C HIS A 535 -15.22 -4.10 -10.00
N LEU A 536 -14.68 -3.67 -8.84
CA LEU A 536 -13.25 -3.70 -8.54
C LEU A 536 -12.69 -5.14 -8.48
N SER A 537 -13.48 -6.09 -7.99
CA SER A 537 -13.13 -7.52 -8.02
C SER A 537 -12.99 -8.06 -9.45
N ALA A 538 -13.94 -7.72 -10.33
CA ALA A 538 -13.86 -8.06 -11.75
C ALA A 538 -12.65 -7.40 -12.45
N GLN A 539 -12.36 -6.13 -12.16
CA GLN A 539 -11.19 -5.41 -12.67
C GLN A 539 -9.88 -6.08 -12.23
N ASN A 540 -9.73 -6.40 -10.94
CA ASN A 540 -8.56 -7.11 -10.42
C ASN A 540 -8.36 -8.48 -11.07
N LYS A 541 -9.45 -9.24 -11.32
CA LYS A 541 -9.38 -10.52 -12.05
C LYS A 541 -8.90 -10.33 -13.49
N GLY A 542 -9.30 -9.26 -14.16
CA GLY A 542 -8.78 -8.88 -15.48
C GLY A 542 -7.28 -8.57 -15.44
N LEU A 543 -6.84 -7.72 -14.51
CA LEU A 543 -5.42 -7.35 -14.35
C LEU A 543 -4.53 -8.57 -14.01
N LEU A 544 -4.99 -9.48 -13.15
CA LEU A 544 -4.27 -10.74 -12.86
C LEU A 544 -4.11 -11.63 -14.10
N THR A 545 -5.09 -11.62 -15.01
CA THR A 545 -5.04 -12.37 -16.27
C THR A 545 -4.06 -11.73 -17.25
N GLN A 546 -4.01 -10.40 -17.34
CA GLN A 546 -3.01 -9.69 -18.15
C GLN A 546 -1.59 -9.90 -17.61
N LEU A 547 -1.42 -9.95 -16.28
CA LEU A 547 -0.14 -10.22 -15.63
C LEU A 547 0.37 -11.64 -15.91
N SER A 548 -0.50 -12.66 -15.86
CA SER A 548 -0.09 -14.05 -16.17
C SER A 548 0.23 -14.22 -17.67
N GLU A 549 -0.53 -13.59 -18.57
CA GLU A 549 -0.21 -13.60 -20.00
C GLU A 549 1.11 -12.89 -20.31
N SER A 550 1.40 -11.78 -19.62
CA SER A 550 2.66 -11.04 -19.75
C SER A 550 3.86 -11.86 -19.28
N LYS A 551 3.73 -12.56 -18.13
CA LYS A 551 4.76 -13.51 -17.65
C LYS A 551 5.00 -14.66 -18.63
N ARG A 552 3.95 -15.20 -19.26
CA ARG A 552 4.09 -16.24 -20.30
C ARG A 552 4.89 -15.72 -21.50
N LYS A 553 4.55 -14.53 -22.02
CA LYS A 553 5.28 -13.89 -23.13
C LYS A 553 6.75 -13.62 -22.79
N GLN A 554 7.05 -13.22 -21.55
CA GLN A 554 8.41 -13.03 -21.08
C GLN A 554 9.22 -14.34 -21.11
N ALA A 555 8.64 -15.44 -20.61
CA ALA A 555 9.29 -16.76 -20.64
C ALA A 555 9.50 -17.28 -22.08
N GLU A 556 8.56 -17.03 -23.00
CA GLU A 556 8.70 -17.38 -24.42
C GLU A 556 9.83 -16.59 -25.12
N ILE A 557 10.02 -15.31 -24.77
CA ILE A 557 11.14 -14.50 -25.26
C ILE A 557 12.46 -14.98 -24.65
N GLU A 558 12.48 -15.30 -23.35
CA GLU A 558 13.69 -15.84 -22.70
C GLU A 558 14.14 -17.19 -23.27
N CYS A 559 13.19 -18.05 -23.66
CA CYS A 559 13.47 -19.31 -24.35
C CYS A 559 14.13 -19.06 -25.72
N LYS A 560 13.53 -18.20 -26.56
CA LYS A 560 14.09 -17.83 -27.87
C LYS A 560 15.47 -17.20 -27.77
N ASN A 561 15.70 -16.32 -26.80
CA ASN A 561 17.02 -15.73 -26.59
C ASN A 561 18.08 -16.79 -26.24
N LYS A 562 17.71 -17.85 -25.50
CA LYS A 562 18.61 -18.99 -25.20
C LYS A 562 18.85 -19.85 -26.43
N GLU A 563 17.83 -20.10 -27.24
CA GLU A 563 17.93 -20.81 -28.53
C GLU A 563 18.86 -20.07 -29.51
N GLU A 564 18.70 -18.75 -29.64
CA GLU A 564 19.56 -17.91 -30.50
C GLU A 564 21.02 -17.91 -30.04
N VAL A 565 21.28 -17.77 -28.73
CA VAL A 565 22.64 -17.86 -28.17
C VAL A 565 23.25 -19.25 -28.38
N MET A 566 22.46 -20.32 -28.24
CA MET A 566 22.92 -21.69 -28.54
C MET A 566 23.26 -21.85 -30.02
N ALA A 567 22.45 -21.30 -30.93
CA ALA A 567 22.69 -21.33 -32.37
C ALA A 567 23.92 -20.50 -32.79
N VAL A 568 24.27 -19.43 -32.07
CA VAL A 568 25.56 -18.72 -32.28
C VAL A 568 26.73 -19.63 -31.86
N ARG A 569 26.67 -20.22 -30.66
CA ARG A 569 27.74 -21.09 -30.14
C ARG A 569 28.00 -22.33 -30.99
N LEU A 570 26.96 -22.93 -31.58
CA LEU A 570 27.11 -24.04 -32.52
C LEU A 570 27.89 -23.62 -33.77
N ARG A 571 27.52 -22.50 -34.40
CA ARG A 571 28.26 -21.97 -35.57
C ARG A 571 29.71 -21.58 -35.25
N GLU A 572 29.96 -21.10 -34.03
CA GLU A 572 31.31 -20.82 -33.54
C GLU A 572 32.13 -22.11 -33.37
N ALA A 573 31.55 -23.17 -32.78
CA ALA A 573 32.17 -24.48 -32.68
C ALA A 573 32.44 -25.12 -34.05
N ASP A 574 31.49 -25.06 -34.99
CA ASP A 574 31.66 -25.51 -36.37
C ASP A 574 32.83 -24.78 -37.06
N SER A 575 32.94 -23.47 -36.85
CA SER A 575 34.05 -22.66 -37.39
C SER A 575 35.40 -23.00 -36.75
N ILE A 576 35.44 -23.35 -35.46
CA ILE A 576 36.66 -23.79 -34.79
C ILE A 576 37.10 -25.17 -35.31
N ALA A 577 36.16 -26.09 -35.51
CA ALA A 577 36.44 -27.40 -36.11
C ALA A 577 37.02 -27.28 -37.52
N ALA A 578 36.40 -26.47 -38.39
CA ALA A 578 36.90 -26.22 -39.74
C ALA A 578 38.30 -25.57 -39.76
N VAL A 579 38.61 -24.69 -38.80
CA VAL A 579 39.95 -24.12 -38.63
C VAL A 579 40.97 -25.18 -38.19
N ALA A 580 40.59 -26.11 -37.30
CA ALA A 580 41.46 -27.21 -36.89
C ALA A 580 41.75 -28.20 -38.04
N GLU A 581 40.74 -28.57 -38.84
CA GLU A 581 40.93 -29.41 -40.04
C GLU A 581 41.88 -28.77 -41.06
N LEU A 582 41.77 -27.46 -41.28
CA LEU A 582 42.67 -26.70 -42.16
C LEU A 582 44.10 -26.62 -41.58
N GLN A 583 44.25 -26.44 -40.27
CA GLN A 583 45.56 -26.47 -39.60
C GLN A 583 46.24 -27.84 -39.73
N GLN A 584 45.47 -28.93 -39.60
CA GLN A 584 45.99 -30.29 -39.84
C GLN A 584 46.47 -30.47 -41.29
N HIS A 585 45.66 -30.05 -42.28
CA HIS A 585 46.06 -30.13 -43.70
C HIS A 585 47.31 -29.30 -44.01
N ILE A 586 47.48 -28.13 -43.37
CA ILE A 586 48.71 -27.33 -43.49
C ILE A 586 49.91 -28.10 -42.92
N ALA A 587 49.80 -28.68 -41.73
CA ALA A 587 50.87 -29.46 -41.11
C ALA A 587 51.25 -30.70 -41.96
N GLU A 588 50.28 -31.42 -42.52
CA GLU A 588 50.52 -32.55 -43.41
C GLU A 588 51.28 -32.13 -44.70
N LEU A 589 50.92 -30.99 -45.28
CA LEU A 589 51.62 -30.42 -46.44
C LEU A 589 53.03 -29.90 -46.10
N GLU A 590 53.24 -29.38 -44.89
CA GLU A 590 54.57 -28.98 -44.41
C GLU A 590 55.49 -30.18 -44.16
N ILE A 591 54.95 -31.29 -43.66
CA ILE A 591 55.67 -32.57 -43.55
C ILE A 591 56.08 -33.07 -44.94
N GLN A 592 55.13 -33.22 -45.88
CA GLN A 592 55.41 -33.70 -47.25
C GLN A 592 56.45 -32.83 -47.99
N LYS A 593 56.41 -31.51 -47.76
CA LYS A 593 57.39 -30.54 -48.30
C LYS A 593 58.79 -30.78 -47.76
N GLU A 594 58.94 -31.05 -46.46
CA GLU A 594 60.24 -31.31 -45.85
C GLU A 594 60.76 -32.72 -46.17
N GLU A 595 59.89 -33.74 -46.23
CA GLU A 595 60.20 -35.07 -46.76
C GLU A 595 60.72 -35.00 -48.20
N GLY A 596 60.03 -34.26 -49.09
CA GLY A 596 60.47 -34.05 -50.47
C GLY A 596 61.82 -33.34 -50.58
N LYS A 597 62.11 -32.42 -49.66
CA LYS A 597 63.40 -31.72 -49.53
C LYS A 597 64.51 -32.66 -49.06
N ILE A 598 64.24 -33.53 -48.09
CA ILE A 598 65.17 -34.59 -47.64
C ILE A 598 65.43 -35.59 -48.78
N GLN A 599 64.40 -36.05 -49.49
CA GLN A 599 64.55 -36.94 -50.64
C GLN A 599 65.35 -36.30 -51.79
N GLY A 600 65.18 -34.99 -52.02
CA GLY A 600 65.99 -34.22 -52.95
C GLY A 600 67.47 -34.16 -52.55
N GLN A 601 67.77 -33.98 -51.26
CA GLN A 601 69.14 -34.04 -50.72
C GLN A 601 69.73 -35.45 -50.85
N LEU A 602 68.95 -36.51 -50.58
CA LEU A 602 69.38 -37.90 -50.70
C LEU A 602 69.75 -38.28 -52.14
N ASN A 603 68.91 -37.89 -53.10
CA ASN A 603 69.13 -38.10 -54.54
C ASN A 603 70.37 -37.38 -55.07
N ASN A 604 70.71 -36.22 -54.48
CA ASN A 604 71.87 -35.40 -54.85
C ASN A 604 73.11 -35.65 -53.98
N SER A 605 73.10 -36.65 -53.10
CA SER A 605 74.30 -37.02 -52.32
C SER A 605 75.34 -37.73 -53.19
N ASP A 606 76.62 -37.46 -52.97
CA ASP A 606 77.73 -38.09 -53.71
C ASP A 606 77.66 -39.62 -53.68
N SER A 607 77.17 -40.19 -52.57
CA SER A 607 76.86 -41.61 -52.41
C SER A 607 75.95 -42.16 -53.51
N THR A 608 74.91 -41.42 -53.89
CA THR A 608 73.94 -41.82 -54.92
C THR A 608 74.52 -41.71 -56.33
N GLN A 609 75.47 -40.80 -56.56
CA GLN A 609 76.24 -40.73 -57.81
C GLN A 609 77.27 -41.87 -57.87
N TYR A 610 78.04 -42.10 -56.82
CA TYR A 610 79.02 -43.18 -56.72
C TYR A 610 78.39 -44.57 -56.88
N ILE A 611 77.20 -44.80 -56.32
CA ILE A 611 76.40 -46.02 -56.54
C ILE A 611 75.97 -46.16 -58.02
N ARG A 612 75.80 -45.06 -58.76
CA ARG A 612 75.47 -45.07 -60.19
C ARG A 612 76.69 -45.44 -61.03
N GLU A 613 77.82 -44.80 -60.78
CA GLU A 613 79.12 -45.10 -61.41
C GLU A 613 79.53 -46.57 -61.18
N LEU A 614 79.36 -47.09 -59.95
CA LEU A 614 79.56 -48.51 -59.65
C LEU A 614 78.58 -49.43 -60.41
N LYS A 615 77.31 -49.03 -60.57
CA LYS A 615 76.34 -49.81 -61.37
C LYS A 615 76.70 -49.85 -62.85
N ASP A 616 77.23 -48.77 -63.40
CA ASP A 616 77.65 -48.69 -64.80
C ASP A 616 78.93 -49.54 -65.03
N GLN A 617 79.91 -49.49 -64.13
CA GLN A 617 81.06 -50.43 -64.14
C GLN A 617 80.63 -51.90 -64.03
N ILE A 618 79.66 -52.20 -63.16
CA ILE A 618 79.06 -53.54 -63.05
C ILE A 618 78.32 -53.91 -64.35
N ALA A 619 77.72 -52.96 -65.06
CA ALA A 619 77.04 -53.21 -66.34
C ALA A 619 78.02 -53.53 -67.47
N GLU A 620 79.17 -52.83 -67.55
CA GLU A 620 80.27 -53.11 -68.47
C GLU A 620 80.90 -54.50 -68.21
N LEU A 621 81.27 -54.78 -66.96
CA LEU A 621 81.79 -56.10 -66.57
C LEU A 621 80.78 -57.22 -66.88
N ASN A 622 79.48 -56.98 -66.67
CA ASN A 622 78.44 -57.93 -67.09
C ASN A 622 78.26 -58.00 -68.61
N HIS A 623 78.66 -56.99 -69.39
CA HIS A 623 78.67 -57.06 -70.85
C HIS A 623 79.84 -57.91 -71.36
N GLU A 624 81.06 -57.74 -70.81
CA GLU A 624 82.20 -58.63 -71.07
C GLU A 624 81.86 -60.09 -70.69
N ILE A 625 81.33 -60.30 -69.49
CA ILE A 625 80.89 -61.63 -69.03
C ILE A 625 79.81 -62.23 -69.93
N ARG A 626 78.92 -61.42 -70.53
CA ARG A 626 77.92 -61.89 -71.51
C ARG A 626 78.56 -62.26 -72.85
N CYS A 627 79.53 -61.50 -73.33
CA CYS A 627 80.33 -61.87 -74.51
C CYS A 627 81.08 -63.20 -74.30
N LEU A 628 81.56 -63.45 -73.09
CA LEU A 628 82.24 -64.71 -72.71
C LEU A 628 81.28 -65.88 -72.43
N LYS A 629 80.00 -65.63 -72.07
CA LYS A 629 79.00 -66.66 -71.70
C LYS A 629 78.06 -67.08 -72.85
N GLY A 630 78.52 -67.01 -74.10
CA GLY A 630 77.76 -67.46 -75.29
C GLY A 630 77.49 -68.98 -75.41
N LYS A 631 77.33 -69.75 -74.30
CA LYS A 631 77.03 -71.19 -74.30
C LYS A 631 76.10 -71.64 -73.17
N ARG A 632 74.92 -72.12 -73.58
CA ARG A 632 73.89 -72.89 -72.82
C ARG A 632 73.09 -72.13 -71.74
N ALA A 633 71.91 -72.67 -71.45
CA ALA A 633 70.84 -72.15 -70.60
C ALA A 633 70.16 -73.32 -69.85
N PHE A 634 69.24 -73.04 -68.91
CA PHE A 634 67.91 -73.70 -68.78
C PHE A 634 67.01 -73.00 -67.72
N SER A 635 65.82 -73.55 -67.44
CA SER A 635 64.63 -72.94 -66.83
C SER A 635 64.31 -73.37 -65.39
N GLY A 636 63.44 -72.64 -64.67
CA GLY A 636 62.62 -73.19 -63.56
C GLY A 636 62.08 -72.19 -62.51
N PRO A 637 60.76 -72.15 -62.20
CA PRO A 637 60.14 -71.37 -61.10
C PRO A 637 59.61 -72.25 -59.93
N HIS A 638 59.02 -71.65 -58.87
CA HIS A 638 58.01 -72.14 -57.87
C HIS A 638 58.15 -71.42 -56.50
N THR A 639 57.41 -71.74 -55.42
CA THR A 639 56.11 -71.15 -54.97
C THR A 639 55.90 -71.35 -53.44
N PHE A 640 54.74 -70.93 -52.88
CA PHE A 640 54.22 -71.12 -51.48
C PHE A 640 54.80 -70.22 -50.35
N ASP A 641 54.23 -70.11 -49.13
CA ASP A 641 52.82 -69.91 -48.61
C ASP A 641 52.83 -69.89 -47.04
N GLY A 642 51.77 -69.41 -46.37
CA GLY A 642 51.27 -70.06 -45.14
C GLY A 642 51.24 -69.33 -43.75
N ILE A 643 50.01 -69.30 -43.17
CA ILE A 643 49.65 -69.69 -41.77
C ILE A 643 49.62 -68.63 -40.63
N HIS A 644 48.56 -68.73 -39.79
CA HIS A 644 48.28 -67.98 -38.53
C HIS A 644 48.67 -68.75 -37.25
N ILE A 645 48.58 -68.10 -36.07
CA ILE A 645 48.07 -68.71 -34.81
C ILE A 645 47.55 -67.62 -33.84
N VAL A 646 46.72 -67.99 -32.84
CA VAL A 646 45.95 -67.09 -31.94
C VAL A 646 46.14 -67.49 -30.47
N ASN A 647 46.22 -66.51 -29.56
CA ASN A 647 45.81 -66.50 -28.13
C ASN A 647 46.41 -65.27 -27.39
N HIS A 648 46.04 -64.88 -26.16
CA HIS A 648 44.74 -64.72 -25.46
C HIS A 648 45.05 -64.18 -24.04
N LEU A 649 44.27 -63.21 -23.52
CA LEU A 649 43.96 -62.98 -22.09
C LEU A 649 45.06 -62.55 -21.06
N ILE A 650 44.68 -61.59 -20.20
CA ILE A 650 45.22 -61.27 -18.84
C ILE A 650 46.66 -60.68 -18.83
N GLY A 651 47.01 -59.70 -17.99
CA GLY A 651 46.25 -58.90 -17.02
C GLY A 651 47.17 -58.10 -16.08
N ASP A 652 46.55 -57.27 -15.24
CA ASP A 652 47.02 -56.66 -13.98
C ASP A 652 48.26 -55.72 -13.94
N ASP A 653 47.98 -54.50 -13.46
CA ASP A 653 48.70 -53.67 -12.48
C ASP A 653 50.09 -53.00 -12.71
N GLU A 654 50.11 -51.74 -12.23
CA GLU A 654 51.18 -50.86 -11.70
C GLU A 654 52.67 -51.07 -12.13
N SER A 655 53.46 -50.02 -12.40
CA SER A 655 53.70 -48.95 -11.42
C SER A 655 54.70 -47.85 -11.87
N PHE A 656 54.66 -46.73 -11.14
CA PHE A 656 55.77 -45.84 -10.70
C PHE A 656 56.64 -44.98 -11.66
N HIS A 657 56.88 -43.75 -11.14
CA HIS A 657 57.99 -42.81 -11.41
C HIS A 657 58.00 -42.07 -12.78
N SER A 658 58.54 -40.84 -12.93
CA SER A 658 59.29 -40.00 -11.97
C SER A 658 59.22 -38.47 -12.24
N SER A 659 59.56 -37.70 -11.20
CA SER A 659 60.33 -36.43 -11.14
C SER A 659 60.95 -35.80 -12.41
N ASP A 660 61.29 -34.51 -12.49
CA ASP A 660 60.99 -33.30 -11.68
C ASP A 660 61.51 -32.04 -12.44
N GLU A 661 61.09 -30.85 -12.00
CA GLU A 661 61.80 -29.54 -11.92
C GLU A 661 62.94 -29.16 -12.92
N ASP A 662 62.87 -27.96 -13.53
CA ASP A 662 63.41 -26.69 -12.97
C ASP A 662 63.89 -25.63 -14.02
N LEU A 663 64.19 -24.41 -13.53
CA LEU A 663 65.16 -23.39 -13.98
C LEU A 663 64.83 -22.30 -15.05
N ILE A 664 64.24 -21.19 -14.56
CA ILE A 664 64.90 -19.86 -14.39
C ILE A 664 65.19 -18.88 -15.59
N SER A 665 64.91 -17.57 -15.31
CA SER A 665 65.49 -16.31 -15.91
C SER A 665 65.05 -15.80 -17.30
N ASN A 666 65.01 -14.49 -17.61
CA ASN A 666 65.02 -13.27 -16.75
C ASN A 666 64.54 -11.97 -17.49
N HIS A 667 64.08 -10.99 -16.69
CA HIS A 667 64.00 -9.52 -16.85
C HIS A 667 63.92 -8.79 -18.22
N VAL A 668 63.01 -7.79 -18.30
CA VAL A 668 63.23 -6.32 -18.52
C VAL A 668 61.86 -5.58 -18.53
N GLN A 669 61.64 -4.31 -18.15
CA GLN A 669 62.17 -3.42 -17.10
C GLN A 669 61.29 -2.12 -17.03
N GLU A 670 60.98 -1.60 -15.82
CA GLU A 670 60.41 -0.24 -15.51
C GLU A 670 59.03 0.16 -16.11
N ALA A 671 58.17 0.99 -15.49
CA ALA A 671 58.05 1.64 -14.16
C ALA A 671 56.55 1.62 -13.74
N GLY A 672 56.06 1.86 -12.51
CA GLY A 672 56.45 2.78 -11.42
C GLY A 672 55.64 4.10 -11.52
N VAL A 673 55.13 4.80 -10.49
CA VAL A 673 55.19 4.78 -8.99
C VAL A 673 54.00 5.67 -8.50
N GLN A 674 53.22 5.46 -7.41
CA GLN A 674 53.03 4.36 -6.43
C GLN A 674 51.66 4.49 -5.68
N PHE A 675 51.29 3.41 -5.00
CA PHE A 675 50.42 3.20 -3.81
C PHE A 675 50.05 4.37 -2.86
N HIS A 676 48.95 4.17 -2.09
CA HIS A 676 49.03 4.11 -0.62
C HIS A 676 47.98 3.16 0.02
N LEU A 677 48.37 2.42 1.06
CA LEU A 677 47.56 1.43 1.79
C LEU A 677 48.09 1.25 3.24
N PRO A 678 47.24 1.09 4.26
CA PRO A 678 47.46 0.06 5.30
C PRO A 678 46.19 -0.80 5.56
N ARG A 679 46.19 -2.13 5.79
CA ARG A 679 47.08 -3.05 6.58
C ARG A 679 46.94 -2.80 8.10
N ARG A 680 46.75 -3.74 9.04
CA ARG A 680 46.75 -5.23 9.22
C ARG A 680 45.74 -5.54 10.39
N THR A 681 45.27 -6.72 10.83
CA THR A 681 45.38 -8.21 10.65
C THR A 681 44.03 -8.80 11.19
N GLY A 682 43.65 -10.08 11.18
CA GLY A 682 44.24 -11.38 10.81
C GLY A 682 43.12 -12.42 10.54
N GLN A 683 43.39 -13.59 9.94
CA GLN A 683 43.87 -14.84 10.58
C GLN A 683 42.92 -15.39 11.68
N MET A 684 42.49 -16.66 11.69
CA MET A 684 42.88 -17.86 10.90
C MET A 684 41.68 -18.66 10.36
N ASP A 685 41.97 -19.54 9.40
CA ASP A 685 41.09 -20.49 8.73
C ASP A 685 40.69 -21.70 9.61
N LEU A 686 39.64 -22.44 9.21
CA LEU A 686 39.77 -23.82 8.68
C LEU A 686 38.43 -24.38 8.15
N ASN A 687 38.50 -24.98 6.96
CA ASN A 687 37.48 -25.82 6.30
C ASN A 687 37.60 -27.29 6.81
N PRO A 688 36.76 -28.30 6.42
CA PRO A 688 35.86 -28.41 5.25
C PRO A 688 34.40 -28.85 5.65
N ASP A 689 33.43 -29.34 4.84
CA ASP A 689 33.47 -30.30 3.71
C ASP A 689 32.28 -30.26 2.72
N THR A 690 32.62 -30.61 1.46
CA THR A 690 31.86 -31.32 0.38
C THR A 690 30.40 -31.04 -0.05
N LEU A 691 30.27 -30.94 -1.39
CA LEU A 691 29.30 -31.61 -2.30
C LEU A 691 27.83 -31.16 -2.44
N ASP A 692 27.62 -30.25 -3.40
CA ASP A 692 26.92 -30.47 -4.69
C ASP A 692 25.63 -31.31 -4.85
N SER A 693 24.67 -30.66 -5.55
CA SER A 693 23.92 -31.17 -6.71
C SER A 693 22.67 -32.07 -6.53
N SER A 694 21.88 -32.11 -7.63
CA SER A 694 20.61 -32.83 -7.85
C SER A 694 19.40 -32.35 -7.01
N GLY A 695 18.14 -32.47 -7.46
CA GLY A 695 17.61 -32.98 -8.73
C GLY A 695 16.08 -32.97 -8.74
N SER A 696 15.46 -33.33 -9.86
CA SER A 696 14.01 -33.59 -9.96
C SER A 696 13.67 -35.02 -9.53
N ASP A 697 12.35 -35.29 -9.40
CA ASP A 697 11.60 -36.49 -9.84
C ASP A 697 10.43 -36.74 -8.86
N THR A 698 9.14 -36.70 -9.25
CA THR A 698 8.30 -37.52 -10.18
C THR A 698 7.59 -38.72 -9.49
N GLU A 699 6.60 -39.27 -10.19
CA GLU A 699 5.67 -40.36 -9.79
C GLU A 699 4.58 -40.00 -8.75
N ASN A 700 3.28 -40.30 -8.90
CA ASN A 700 2.49 -41.41 -9.49
C ASN A 700 2.35 -42.67 -8.63
N THR A 701 1.17 -42.89 -8.04
CA THR A 701 0.49 -44.21 -8.10
C THR A 701 -1.02 -44.12 -7.83
N GLU A 702 -1.72 -45.21 -8.11
CA GLU A 702 -3.18 -45.40 -8.10
C GLU A 702 -3.69 -45.76 -6.66
N VAL A 703 -4.92 -46.20 -6.32
CA VAL A 703 -5.78 -47.30 -6.82
C VAL A 703 -7.26 -47.08 -6.41
N SER A 704 -8.21 -47.78 -7.07
CA SER A 704 -9.67 -47.84 -6.79
C SER A 704 -10.06 -48.60 -5.49
N GLY A 705 -11.30 -48.63 -4.97
CA GLY A 705 -12.57 -47.93 -5.29
C GLY A 705 -13.84 -48.73 -4.91
N THR A 706 -15.03 -48.11 -5.04
CA THR A 706 -16.41 -48.73 -5.13
C THR A 706 -17.11 -49.36 -3.90
N ILE A 707 -18.39 -48.96 -3.68
CA ILE A 707 -19.61 -49.68 -3.14
C ILE A 707 -20.50 -48.66 -2.38
N ILE A 708 -21.56 -48.07 -2.95
CA ILE A 708 -22.95 -48.55 -3.21
C ILE A 708 -23.87 -48.65 -1.97
N GLN A 709 -24.77 -47.65 -1.81
CA GLN A 709 -26.23 -47.75 -1.52
C GLN A 709 -26.83 -46.32 -1.64
N LYS A 710 -27.80 -45.98 -2.53
CA LYS A 710 -29.24 -46.32 -2.63
C LYS A 710 -30.13 -45.79 -1.49
N GLU A 711 -30.83 -44.67 -1.75
CA GLU A 711 -32.31 -44.58 -1.94
C GLU A 711 -32.70 -43.17 -2.44
N LYS A 712 -33.48 -43.03 -3.52
CA LYS A 712 -34.95 -42.86 -3.54
C LYS A 712 -35.50 -41.80 -2.56
N ASN A 713 -35.88 -40.63 -3.09
CA ASN A 713 -37.28 -40.43 -3.48
C ASN A 713 -37.50 -39.26 -4.44
N GLN A 714 -38.68 -39.21 -5.03
CA GLN A 714 -39.05 -38.32 -6.13
C GLN A 714 -40.44 -37.72 -5.88
N LYS A 715 -40.56 -36.39 -5.82
CA LYS A 715 -41.79 -35.67 -6.24
C LYS A 715 -41.60 -34.16 -6.38
N ARG A 716 -42.58 -33.57 -7.06
CA ARG A 716 -42.59 -32.23 -7.67
C ARG A 716 -43.98 -31.63 -7.40
N ALA A 717 -44.02 -30.48 -6.76
CA ALA A 717 -45.16 -29.54 -6.69
C ALA A 717 -44.53 -28.22 -6.20
N GLU A 718 -44.56 -27.07 -6.86
CA GLU A 718 -45.61 -26.32 -7.58
C GLU A 718 -45.97 -25.05 -6.80
N SER A 719 -45.91 -23.95 -7.56
CA SER A 719 -46.14 -22.56 -7.19
C SER A 719 -47.46 -22.30 -6.48
N TYR A 720 -47.46 -21.32 -5.59
CA TYR A 720 -48.61 -20.43 -5.41
C TYR A 720 -48.22 -18.98 -5.67
N SER A 721 -49.07 -18.30 -6.43
CA SER A 721 -49.02 -16.86 -6.69
C SER A 721 -50.36 -16.29 -6.25
N THR A 722 -50.35 -15.34 -5.32
CA THR A 722 -51.54 -14.60 -4.90
C THR A 722 -51.22 -13.12 -4.80
N THR A 723 -51.97 -12.30 -5.53
CA THR A 723 -51.82 -10.84 -5.57
C THR A 723 -52.63 -10.18 -4.47
N VAL A 724 -52.03 -9.25 -3.73
CA VAL A 724 -52.56 -7.92 -3.40
C VAL A 724 -51.40 -6.94 -3.47
#